data_AF-A0A960W6T6-F1
#
_entry.id   AF-A0A960W6T6-F1
#
_cell.length_a   1.000
_cell.length_b   1.000
_cell.length_c   1.000
_cell.angle_alpha   90.00
_cell.angle_beta   90.00
_cell.angle_gamma   90.00
#
_symmetry.space_group_name_H-M   'P 1'
#
loop_
_entity.id
_entity.type
_entity.pdbx_description
1 polymer ?
#
loop_
_entity_poly.entity_id
_entity_poly.type
_entity_poly.pdbx_seq_one_letter_code
_entity_poly.pdbx_strand_id
1 'polypeptide(L)'
;MRKRVVVFIVLVLIILSGGLLFLFFNPIEKLSNPIGKIAKKIRLDALRTDRELNEVVKSLTLPEYHLLLSRKDVAHFMNLIAQYFTAGPQEGLRYYTENNKWRKAELVYQGKTYEIDIKCHGRQPTGHAKNDFYSYAIKLKKKEQINKTQRFSFIIRERLFQNQQLTLDVAKRMNVIYQPDELVKVKINQLDPKLHFFEYRLDDAYMESIRKASFRTFEYSVADDQPRVKSMIYTDDYDIRPPFDQDIFYANFQKAFAESDNVYTDDQKNSIYNRFLEFNLAIVDNKTDLIESFVDIDYMARFEATRMIARTIGHGFTQQNLRILYALADGKFYPAFTRDNIPSQWNKDYDDSLEGQINKWDNFHDKVYRPLPFFLYIAQSDTLRQAKYKVIYDFIVQQGESFAKEQQALVDWYATFHTEGETKLMFRELGIGKILYKDDFLDAVNKKQPAQNCEVLKNYIETSQLEICFHTENNKLLVSVLPQSMAALQIDEFKIHKGLQAVPVSLKTVVLLDGKLSECRSKEVMYNTQQDEFDAAPFFREDTFSTALDINSKKVSRMYVYMITFDKSLPASLEKNDVTISARNTVTGQPVSSIRLVPQVHGGIRDGILAASPSDTIDAFTEFQTQFPFLNVTKTENNELIVHKGTYTLEQDAYMPYGLKVIIEAGTKILLGENVALICYDGIDIRGTADAPVSITALDPAKPYGTFGVLGDESTASSICHASFSHGRERMANGVYFSGALSIHHNGNVIIKDTHVASSHADDGINIKYAESILLENCVFENNFADQVDLDYCTGNVINCRFLVDNDADFNGDGLDLSGSYIVASNNQFMHFKDKGMSVGEEAFLLAYSNTFTENNCGVAVKDLSNAYFFDNSFINNTLDINAFQKKGIFGGGLVYFLASQKEVSDIQYSLDEKSHVFFCSQEFAPDSIDAKTKELTAELLFGWLKELDFYQ
;
A
#
# COMPACT_ATOMS: atom_id res chain seq x y z
N MET A 1 -44.50 -31.19 25.34
CA MET A 1 -43.30 -31.63 26.11
C MET A 1 -42.72 -32.96 25.62
N ARG A 2 -43.45 -34.08 25.58
CA ARG A 2 -42.89 -35.41 25.20
C ARG A 2 -42.23 -35.49 23.81
N LYS A 3 -42.76 -34.84 22.77
CA LYS A 3 -42.11 -34.81 21.43
C LYS A 3 -40.82 -33.99 21.38
N ARG A 4 -40.71 -32.89 22.14
CA ARG A 4 -39.50 -32.07 22.23
C ARG A 4 -38.40 -32.77 23.05
N VAL A 5 -38.78 -33.50 24.09
CA VAL A 5 -37.84 -34.32 24.89
C VAL A 5 -37.34 -35.52 24.09
N VAL A 6 -38.17 -36.18 23.28
CA VAL A 6 -37.74 -37.28 22.41
C VAL A 6 -36.84 -36.79 21.28
N VAL A 7 -37.13 -35.65 20.65
CA VAL A 7 -36.23 -35.05 19.64
C VAL A 7 -34.89 -34.62 20.26
N PHE A 8 -34.91 -34.07 21.47
CA PHE A 8 -33.69 -33.72 22.21
C PHE A 8 -32.87 -34.96 22.61
N ILE A 9 -33.52 -36.03 23.07
CA ILE A 9 -32.85 -37.31 23.41
C ILE A 9 -32.31 -37.99 22.15
N VAL A 10 -33.03 -37.93 21.02
CA VAL A 10 -32.56 -38.47 19.73
C VAL A 10 -31.39 -37.65 19.18
N LEU A 11 -31.42 -36.31 19.28
CA LEU A 11 -30.27 -35.47 18.93
C LEU A 11 -29.07 -35.78 19.84
N VAL A 12 -29.28 -35.88 21.16
CA VAL A 12 -28.22 -36.23 22.13
C VAL A 12 -27.68 -37.64 21.86
N LEU A 13 -28.51 -38.60 21.45
CA LEU A 13 -28.07 -39.95 21.07
C LEU A 13 -27.33 -39.99 19.73
N ILE A 14 -27.70 -39.14 18.76
CA ILE A 14 -26.99 -38.99 17.48
C ILE A 14 -25.63 -38.30 17.71
N ILE A 15 -25.60 -37.27 18.56
CA ILE A 15 -24.39 -36.56 19.01
C ILE A 15 -23.46 -37.51 19.79
N LEU A 16 -24.03 -38.34 20.68
CA LEU A 16 -23.29 -39.40 21.37
C LEU A 16 -22.81 -40.48 20.40
N SER A 17 -23.55 -40.81 19.33
CA SER A 17 -23.16 -41.86 18.38
C SER A 17 -21.89 -41.52 17.57
N GLY A 18 -21.68 -40.25 17.21
CA GLY A 18 -20.43 -39.81 16.56
C GLY A 18 -19.22 -39.88 17.50
N GLY A 19 -19.37 -39.44 18.75
CA GLY A 19 -18.33 -39.54 19.78
C GLY A 19 -18.03 -40.97 20.24
N LEU A 20 -19.07 -41.83 20.33
CA LEU A 20 -18.94 -43.25 20.67
C LEU A 20 -18.27 -44.05 19.53
N LEU A 21 -18.60 -43.78 18.26
CA LEU A 21 -17.89 -44.40 17.13
C LEU A 21 -16.37 -44.10 17.21
N PHE A 22 -16.00 -42.87 17.57
CA PHE A 22 -14.60 -42.49 17.68
C PHE A 22 -13.86 -43.19 18.84
N LEU A 23 -14.50 -43.30 20.01
CA LEU A 23 -13.96 -44.02 21.16
C LEU A 23 -13.81 -45.52 20.91
N PHE A 24 -14.71 -46.13 20.13
CA PHE A 24 -14.67 -47.56 19.80
C PHE A 24 -13.64 -47.91 18.72
N PHE A 25 -13.46 -47.07 17.69
CA PHE A 25 -12.60 -47.42 16.55
C PHE A 25 -11.14 -47.00 16.72
N ASN A 26 -10.82 -45.94 17.47
CA ASN A 26 -9.44 -45.46 17.65
C ASN A 26 -8.45 -46.52 18.25
N PRO A 27 -8.86 -47.38 19.21
CA PRO A 27 -8.02 -48.51 19.67
C PRO A 27 -7.86 -49.60 18.61
N ILE A 28 -8.91 -49.84 17.81
CA ILE A 28 -9.00 -50.93 16.82
C ILE A 28 -8.19 -50.58 15.56
N GLU A 29 -8.10 -49.30 15.19
CA GLU A 29 -7.33 -48.80 14.05
C GLU A 29 -5.80 -48.98 14.19
N LYS A 30 -5.31 -49.09 15.43
CA LYS A 30 -3.89 -49.36 15.70
C LYS A 30 -3.50 -50.81 15.44
N LEU A 31 -4.47 -51.70 15.20
CA LEU A 31 -4.21 -53.08 14.81
C LEU A 31 -3.78 -53.10 13.34
N SER A 32 -2.63 -53.71 13.03
CA SER A 32 -2.09 -53.87 11.68
C SER A 32 -2.87 -54.87 10.81
N ASN A 33 -4.07 -55.26 11.22
CA ASN A 33 -4.89 -56.30 10.60
C ASN A 33 -5.95 -55.69 9.64
N PRO A 34 -6.66 -56.52 8.85
CA PRO A 34 -7.69 -56.05 7.91
C PRO A 34 -8.84 -55.29 8.60
N ILE A 35 -9.15 -55.65 9.86
CA ILE A 35 -10.20 -55.01 10.66
C ILE A 35 -9.80 -53.59 11.03
N GLY A 36 -8.54 -53.34 11.39
CA GLY A 36 -8.00 -52.01 11.64
C GLY A 36 -8.01 -51.13 10.38
N LYS A 37 -7.74 -51.70 9.19
CA LYS A 37 -7.88 -50.99 7.91
C LYS A 37 -9.34 -50.66 7.56
N ILE A 38 -10.28 -51.56 7.84
CA ILE A 38 -11.72 -51.35 7.63
C ILE A 38 -12.26 -50.30 8.60
N ALA A 39 -11.90 -50.39 9.89
CA ALA A 39 -12.19 -49.39 10.91
C ALA A 39 -11.73 -47.99 10.48
N LYS A 40 -10.46 -47.88 10.05
CA LYS A 40 -9.88 -46.64 9.53
C LYS A 40 -10.64 -46.11 8.32
N LYS A 41 -11.05 -46.99 7.40
CA LYS A 41 -11.85 -46.64 6.22
C LYS A 41 -13.25 -46.13 6.61
N ILE A 42 -13.94 -46.83 7.52
CA ILE A 42 -15.27 -46.43 8.01
C ILE A 42 -15.20 -45.08 8.74
N ARG A 43 -14.18 -44.87 9.59
CA ARG A 43 -13.96 -43.58 10.26
C ARG A 43 -13.69 -42.46 9.26
N LEU A 44 -12.81 -42.69 8.28
CA LEU A 44 -12.52 -41.72 7.23
C LEU A 44 -13.73 -41.42 6.35
N ASP A 45 -14.54 -42.43 6.02
CA ASP A 45 -15.76 -42.26 5.23
C ASP A 45 -16.86 -41.53 6.05
N ALA A 46 -16.95 -41.75 7.37
CA ALA A 46 -17.81 -40.98 8.27
C ALA A 46 -17.34 -39.51 8.43
N LEU A 47 -16.03 -39.27 8.57
CA LEU A 47 -15.46 -37.91 8.60
C LEU A 47 -15.64 -37.19 7.26
N ARG A 48 -15.60 -37.92 6.14
CA ARG A 48 -15.91 -37.40 4.79
C ARG A 48 -17.40 -37.10 4.58
N THR A 49 -18.27 -37.57 5.48
CA THR A 49 -19.71 -37.24 5.48
C THR A 49 -20.06 -35.99 6.29
N ASP A 50 -19.08 -35.26 6.82
CA ASP A 50 -19.31 -33.92 7.37
C ASP A 50 -19.82 -33.00 6.25
N ARG A 51 -21.15 -32.80 6.25
CA ARG A 51 -21.87 -32.11 5.18
C ARG A 51 -22.25 -30.73 5.69
N GLU A 52 -22.08 -29.74 4.83
CA GLU A 52 -22.74 -28.45 4.99
C GLU A 52 -24.24 -28.71 5.18
N LEU A 53 -24.77 -28.31 6.34
CA LEU A 53 -26.18 -28.50 6.65
C LEU A 53 -26.99 -27.44 5.91
N ASN A 54 -27.76 -27.84 4.90
CA ASN A 54 -28.64 -26.92 4.15
C ASN A 54 -29.51 -26.07 5.10
N GLU A 55 -29.98 -26.63 6.23
CA GLU A 55 -30.77 -25.89 7.22
C GLU A 55 -29.96 -24.86 8.00
N VAL A 56 -28.66 -25.11 8.25
CA VAL A 56 -27.76 -24.10 8.83
C VAL A 56 -27.49 -23.00 7.81
N VAL A 57 -27.20 -23.35 6.55
CA VAL A 57 -26.99 -22.35 5.48
C VAL A 57 -28.22 -21.45 5.32
N LYS A 58 -29.43 -22.04 5.34
CA LYS A 58 -30.69 -21.29 5.27
C LYS A 58 -30.89 -20.35 6.46
N SER A 59 -30.41 -20.70 7.66
CA SER A 59 -30.54 -19.85 8.86
C SER A 59 -29.49 -18.74 8.95
N LEU A 60 -28.40 -18.82 8.18
CA LEU A 60 -27.37 -17.78 8.16
C LEU A 60 -27.91 -16.48 7.54
N THR A 61 -27.69 -15.38 8.25
CA THR A 61 -27.98 -14.02 7.76
C THR A 61 -26.84 -13.54 6.87
N LEU A 62 -26.79 -14.07 5.64
CA LEU A 62 -25.81 -13.72 4.61
C LEU A 62 -26.51 -13.21 3.34
N PRO A 63 -25.85 -12.35 2.53
CA PRO A 63 -26.37 -11.92 1.23
C PRO A 63 -26.69 -13.13 0.34
N GLU A 64 -27.87 -13.12 -0.29
CA GLU A 64 -28.32 -14.19 -1.17
C GLU A 64 -28.42 -13.73 -2.62
N TYR A 65 -27.80 -14.51 -3.50
CA TYR A 65 -27.71 -14.29 -4.94
C TYR A 65 -28.41 -15.43 -5.66
N HIS A 66 -29.38 -15.11 -6.52
CA HIS A 66 -30.15 -16.13 -7.24
C HIS A 66 -29.77 -16.13 -8.73
N LEU A 67 -28.99 -17.14 -9.12
CA LEU A 67 -28.62 -17.40 -10.51
C LEU A 67 -29.77 -18.13 -11.23
N LEU A 68 -30.26 -17.50 -12.30
CA LEU A 68 -31.27 -18.03 -13.18
C LEU A 68 -30.60 -18.53 -14.46
N LEU A 69 -30.45 -19.86 -14.56
CA LEU A 69 -29.76 -20.53 -15.66
C LEU A 69 -30.75 -21.29 -16.53
N SER A 70 -30.65 -21.16 -17.85
CA SER A 70 -31.46 -21.97 -18.76
C SER A 70 -31.09 -23.46 -18.62
N ARG A 71 -32.00 -24.37 -19.00
CA ARG A 71 -31.69 -25.82 -19.01
C ARG A 71 -30.46 -26.16 -19.83
N LYS A 72 -30.20 -25.40 -20.91
CA LYS A 72 -29.02 -25.57 -21.76
C LYS A 72 -27.73 -25.16 -21.04
N ASP A 73 -27.78 -24.10 -20.24
CA ASP A 73 -26.60 -23.61 -19.52
C ASP A 73 -26.25 -24.51 -18.33
N VAL A 74 -27.25 -25.02 -17.61
CA VAL A 74 -27.05 -26.04 -16.58
C VAL A 74 -26.39 -27.28 -17.18
N ALA A 75 -26.94 -27.81 -18.28
CA ALA A 75 -26.37 -28.97 -18.97
C ALA A 75 -24.96 -28.70 -19.51
N HIS A 76 -24.70 -27.48 -20.00
CA HIS A 76 -23.39 -27.07 -20.47
C HIS A 76 -22.35 -27.11 -19.35
N PHE A 77 -22.60 -26.46 -18.21
CA PHE A 77 -21.64 -26.46 -17.09
C PHE A 77 -21.41 -27.86 -16.53
N MET A 78 -22.47 -28.65 -16.39
CA MET A 78 -22.36 -30.04 -15.94
C MET A 78 -21.48 -30.87 -16.88
N ASN A 79 -21.71 -30.79 -18.20
CA ASN A 79 -20.91 -31.52 -19.20
C ASN A 79 -19.47 -31.01 -19.26
N LEU A 80 -19.27 -29.70 -19.18
CA LEU A 80 -17.94 -29.08 -19.18
C LEU A 80 -17.05 -29.63 -18.06
N ILE A 81 -17.60 -29.72 -16.84
CA ILE A 81 -16.90 -30.26 -15.67
C ILE A 81 -16.74 -31.79 -15.78
N ALA A 82 -17.79 -32.50 -16.21
CA ALA A 82 -17.73 -33.96 -16.37
C ALA A 82 -16.63 -34.37 -17.36
N GLN A 83 -16.59 -33.76 -18.55
CA GLN A 83 -15.60 -34.06 -19.59
C GLN A 83 -14.16 -33.81 -19.11
N TYR A 84 -13.94 -32.74 -18.33
CA TYR A 84 -12.62 -32.49 -17.76
C TYR A 84 -12.12 -33.64 -16.88
N PHE A 85 -12.99 -34.21 -16.05
CA PHE A 85 -12.62 -35.30 -15.13
C PHE A 85 -12.67 -36.69 -15.77
N THR A 86 -13.42 -36.87 -16.86
CA THR A 86 -13.53 -38.17 -17.56
C THR A 86 -12.53 -38.33 -18.70
N ALA A 87 -12.10 -37.25 -19.34
CA ALA A 87 -11.04 -37.27 -20.34
C ALA A 87 -9.66 -37.37 -19.67
N GLY A 88 -8.62 -37.77 -20.42
CA GLY A 88 -7.25 -37.72 -19.92
C GLY A 88 -6.83 -36.28 -19.53
N PRO A 89 -5.85 -36.06 -18.63
CA PRO A 89 -5.55 -34.74 -18.07
C PRO A 89 -5.35 -33.61 -19.11
N GLN A 90 -4.64 -33.89 -20.20
CA GLN A 90 -4.41 -32.91 -21.28
C GLN A 90 -5.66 -32.69 -22.13
N GLU A 91 -6.37 -33.75 -22.50
CA GLU A 91 -7.58 -33.66 -23.33
C GLU A 91 -8.72 -32.96 -22.58
N GLY A 92 -8.89 -33.27 -21.30
CA GLY A 92 -9.85 -32.62 -20.42
C GLY A 92 -9.55 -31.13 -20.25
N LEU A 93 -8.28 -30.77 -20.02
CA LEU A 93 -7.86 -29.38 -19.92
C LEU A 93 -8.09 -28.60 -21.23
N ARG A 94 -7.71 -29.19 -22.38
CA ARG A 94 -7.94 -28.59 -23.70
C ARG A 94 -9.43 -28.40 -23.94
N TYR A 95 -10.24 -29.44 -23.73
CA TYR A 95 -11.70 -29.37 -23.88
C TYR A 95 -12.29 -28.27 -22.98
N TYR A 96 -11.90 -28.22 -21.71
CA TYR A 96 -12.36 -27.19 -20.78
C TYR A 96 -12.01 -25.79 -21.28
N THR A 97 -10.77 -25.55 -21.68
CA THR A 97 -10.28 -24.24 -22.14
C THR A 97 -10.99 -23.77 -23.42
N GLU A 98 -11.18 -24.68 -24.38
CA GLU A 98 -11.87 -24.41 -25.64
C GLU A 98 -13.37 -24.16 -25.48
N ASN A 99 -14.01 -24.78 -24.47
CA ASN A 99 -15.47 -24.77 -24.32
C ASN A 99 -15.98 -23.88 -23.17
N ASN A 100 -15.14 -23.46 -22.23
CA ASN A 100 -15.51 -22.56 -21.13
C ASN A 100 -15.64 -21.10 -21.62
N LYS A 101 -16.72 -20.83 -22.37
CA LYS A 101 -17.03 -19.51 -22.95
C LYS A 101 -18.10 -18.79 -22.13
N TRP A 102 -18.12 -17.46 -22.25
CA TRP A 102 -19.15 -16.62 -21.64
C TRP A 102 -20.54 -16.94 -22.21
N ARG A 103 -21.53 -17.04 -21.32
CA ARG A 103 -22.92 -17.35 -21.67
C ARG A 103 -23.85 -16.34 -20.99
N LYS A 104 -24.93 -15.96 -21.65
CA LYS A 104 -25.91 -15.01 -21.08
C LYS A 104 -26.75 -15.71 -20.01
N ALA A 105 -26.96 -15.05 -18.88
CA ALA A 105 -27.87 -15.50 -17.82
C ALA A 105 -28.46 -14.30 -17.07
N GLU A 106 -29.26 -14.56 -16.06
CA GLU A 106 -29.78 -13.56 -15.14
C GLU A 106 -29.33 -13.85 -13.70
N LEU A 107 -29.09 -12.79 -12.94
CA LEU A 107 -28.78 -12.82 -11.53
C LEU A 107 -29.76 -11.93 -10.78
N VAL A 108 -30.46 -12.45 -9.78
CA VAL A 108 -31.32 -11.64 -8.91
C VAL A 108 -30.59 -11.40 -7.59
N TYR A 109 -30.53 -10.14 -7.18
CA TYR A 109 -29.94 -9.70 -5.92
C TYR A 109 -30.74 -8.51 -5.36
N GLN A 110 -31.10 -8.58 -4.07
CA GLN A 110 -31.91 -7.55 -3.38
C GLN A 110 -33.19 -7.14 -4.14
N GLY A 111 -33.85 -8.09 -4.81
CA GLY A 111 -35.07 -7.86 -5.57
C GLY A 111 -34.87 -7.26 -6.98
N LYS A 112 -33.64 -6.87 -7.34
CA LYS A 112 -33.29 -6.41 -8.70
C LYS A 112 -32.74 -7.57 -9.53
N THR A 113 -33.17 -7.65 -10.79
CA THR A 113 -32.63 -8.60 -11.78
C THR A 113 -31.57 -7.94 -12.63
N TYR A 114 -30.41 -8.59 -12.73
CA TYR A 114 -29.27 -8.17 -13.50
C TYR A 114 -29.07 -9.11 -14.69
N GLU A 115 -28.93 -8.55 -15.88
CA GLU A 115 -28.43 -9.30 -17.03
C GLU A 115 -26.93 -9.53 -16.87
N ILE A 116 -26.49 -10.78 -17.00
CA ILE A 116 -25.09 -11.16 -16.79
C ILE A 116 -24.54 -11.98 -17.94
N ASP A 117 -23.22 -11.94 -18.10
CA ASP A 117 -22.46 -13.02 -18.70
C ASP A 117 -21.83 -13.86 -17.59
N ILE A 118 -21.91 -15.19 -17.72
CA ILE A 118 -21.42 -16.18 -16.77
C ILE A 118 -20.57 -17.24 -17.47
N LYS A 119 -19.52 -17.70 -16.81
CA LYS A 119 -18.73 -18.88 -17.19
C LYS A 119 -18.15 -19.57 -15.94
N CYS A 120 -17.62 -20.78 -16.07
CA CYS A 120 -16.89 -21.39 -14.95
C CYS A 120 -15.61 -20.59 -14.66
N HIS A 121 -15.30 -20.40 -13.38
CA HIS A 121 -14.09 -19.68 -12.95
C HIS A 121 -12.83 -20.56 -13.05
N GLY A 122 -11.69 -19.92 -13.33
CA GLY A 122 -10.39 -20.57 -13.47
C GLY A 122 -10.12 -21.12 -14.88
N ARG A 123 -8.85 -21.46 -15.14
CA ARG A 123 -8.44 -22.21 -16.35
C ARG A 123 -8.56 -23.72 -16.16
N GLN A 124 -8.64 -24.18 -14.90
CA GLN A 124 -8.80 -25.58 -14.53
C GLN A 124 -9.90 -25.69 -13.47
N PRO A 125 -10.88 -26.59 -13.60
CA PRO A 125 -11.98 -26.72 -12.65
C PRO A 125 -11.65 -27.53 -11.38
N THR A 126 -10.38 -27.92 -11.18
CA THR A 126 -9.95 -28.69 -10.00
C THR A 126 -10.31 -27.95 -8.71
N GLY A 127 -11.14 -28.59 -7.86
CA GLY A 127 -11.64 -28.00 -6.61
C GLY A 127 -12.72 -26.93 -6.78
N HIS A 128 -13.08 -26.56 -8.01
CA HIS A 128 -14.09 -25.53 -8.30
C HIS A 128 -15.51 -26.10 -8.47
N ALA A 129 -15.74 -27.37 -8.11
CA ALA A 129 -17.02 -28.06 -8.24
C ALA A 129 -17.34 -28.89 -7.00
N LYS A 130 -18.57 -28.79 -6.51
CA LYS A 130 -19.11 -29.65 -5.45
C LYS A 130 -20.60 -29.87 -5.67
N ASN A 131 -20.98 -31.12 -5.88
CA ASN A 131 -22.35 -31.50 -6.27
C ASN A 131 -22.77 -30.72 -7.53
N ASP A 132 -23.94 -30.08 -7.50
CA ASP A 132 -24.50 -29.30 -8.61
C ASP A 132 -24.05 -27.82 -8.64
N PHE A 133 -23.08 -27.45 -7.81
CA PHE A 133 -22.57 -26.08 -7.71
C PHE A 133 -21.12 -25.99 -8.19
N TYR A 134 -20.82 -24.87 -8.86
CA TYR A 134 -19.51 -24.58 -9.43
C TYR A 134 -19.04 -23.19 -9.01
N SER A 135 -17.74 -22.94 -9.14
CA SER A 135 -17.23 -21.57 -9.10
C SER A 135 -17.50 -20.89 -10.44
N TYR A 136 -18.00 -19.66 -10.41
CA TYR A 136 -18.37 -18.89 -11.60
C TYR A 136 -17.63 -17.55 -11.66
N ALA A 137 -17.25 -17.13 -12.86
CA ALA A 137 -16.91 -15.74 -13.13
C ALA A 137 -18.16 -15.05 -13.69
N ILE A 138 -18.45 -13.85 -13.19
CA ILE A 138 -19.65 -13.06 -13.51
C ILE A 138 -19.22 -11.71 -14.09
N LYS A 139 -19.89 -11.29 -15.15
CA LYS A 139 -19.80 -9.93 -15.71
C LYS A 139 -21.21 -9.36 -15.82
N LEU A 140 -21.48 -8.25 -15.14
CA LEU A 140 -22.75 -7.53 -15.25
C LEU A 140 -22.81 -6.76 -16.57
N LYS A 141 -24.01 -6.63 -17.15
CA LYS A 141 -24.23 -5.90 -18.40
C LYS A 141 -24.76 -4.49 -18.15
N LYS A 142 -24.85 -3.70 -19.22
CA LYS A 142 -25.44 -2.35 -19.21
C LYS A 142 -24.79 -1.42 -18.17
N LYS A 143 -23.49 -1.61 -17.91
CA LYS A 143 -22.72 -0.91 -16.88
C LYS A 143 -23.27 -1.05 -15.45
N GLU A 144 -24.18 -2.01 -15.22
CA GLU A 144 -24.75 -2.31 -13.91
C GLU A 144 -23.71 -2.88 -12.95
N GLN A 145 -23.97 -2.71 -11.66
CA GLN A 145 -23.01 -3.03 -10.61
C GLN A 145 -23.64 -3.65 -9.37
N ILE A 146 -22.84 -4.45 -8.66
CA ILE A 146 -23.13 -4.99 -7.34
C ILE A 146 -21.88 -4.76 -6.50
N ASN A 147 -22.02 -4.22 -5.28
CA ASN A 147 -20.90 -3.89 -4.39
C ASN A 147 -19.79 -3.08 -5.09
N LYS A 148 -20.18 -2.04 -5.85
CA LYS A 148 -19.26 -1.17 -6.62
C LYS A 148 -18.36 -1.91 -7.63
N THR A 149 -18.75 -3.10 -8.10
CA THR A 149 -18.02 -3.81 -9.16
C THR A 149 -18.93 -4.38 -10.25
N GLN A 150 -18.42 -4.39 -11.48
CA GLN A 150 -19.06 -5.03 -12.64
C GLN A 150 -18.62 -6.49 -12.84
N ARG A 151 -17.49 -6.88 -12.24
CA ARG A 151 -16.84 -8.18 -12.47
C ARG A 151 -16.39 -8.78 -11.16
N PHE A 152 -16.92 -9.95 -10.86
CA PHE A 152 -16.60 -10.68 -9.65
C PHE A 152 -16.66 -12.17 -9.92
N SER A 153 -16.23 -12.97 -8.95
CA SER A 153 -16.36 -14.41 -9.03
C SER A 153 -17.13 -14.94 -7.82
N PHE A 154 -18.02 -15.91 -8.06
CA PHE A 154 -18.50 -16.78 -6.99
C PHE A 154 -17.54 -17.96 -6.90
N ILE A 155 -16.78 -18.06 -5.82
CA ILE A 155 -15.88 -19.18 -5.56
C ILE A 155 -16.57 -20.12 -4.59
N ILE A 156 -16.71 -21.39 -4.98
CA ILE A 156 -17.36 -22.36 -4.11
C ILE A 156 -16.57 -22.49 -2.79
N ARG A 157 -17.26 -22.47 -1.64
CA ARG A 157 -16.60 -22.41 -0.33
C ARG A 157 -15.58 -23.54 -0.14
N GLU A 158 -15.88 -24.75 -0.59
CA GLU A 158 -14.98 -25.90 -0.47
C GLU A 158 -13.65 -25.76 -1.22
N ARG A 159 -13.56 -24.82 -2.17
CA ARG A 159 -12.30 -24.51 -2.87
C ARG A 159 -11.32 -23.74 -1.99
N LEU A 160 -11.85 -22.87 -1.13
CA LEU A 160 -11.07 -21.97 -0.29
C LEU A 160 -10.98 -22.58 1.11
N PHE A 161 -9.76 -22.95 1.51
CA PHE A 161 -9.52 -23.32 2.89
C PHE A 161 -9.74 -22.07 3.76
N GLN A 162 -10.56 -22.18 4.80
CA GLN A 162 -10.97 -21.04 5.66
C GLN A 162 -9.80 -20.29 6.30
N ASN A 163 -8.60 -20.87 6.31
CA ASN A 163 -7.40 -20.20 6.79
C ASN A 163 -6.94 -19.05 5.88
N GLN A 164 -7.34 -18.99 4.60
CA GLN A 164 -7.00 -17.88 3.70
C GLN A 164 -7.57 -16.55 4.19
N GLN A 165 -8.78 -16.58 4.74
CA GLN A 165 -9.45 -15.43 5.35
C GLN A 165 -8.65 -14.85 6.52
N LEU A 166 -7.90 -15.69 7.22
CA LEU A 166 -7.07 -15.25 8.34
C LEU A 166 -5.91 -14.37 7.85
N THR A 167 -5.31 -14.67 6.69
CA THR A 167 -4.30 -13.79 6.07
C THR A 167 -4.92 -12.49 5.58
N LEU A 168 -6.08 -12.55 4.92
CA LEU A 168 -6.77 -11.35 4.42
C LEU A 168 -7.23 -10.44 5.56
N ASP A 169 -7.63 -10.99 6.71
CA ASP A 169 -7.90 -10.22 7.93
C ASP A 169 -6.65 -9.48 8.42
N VAL A 170 -5.47 -10.11 8.43
CA VAL A 170 -4.21 -9.42 8.78
C VAL A 170 -3.88 -8.34 7.74
N ALA A 171 -4.04 -8.62 6.45
CA ALA A 171 -3.81 -7.65 5.38
C ALA A 171 -4.71 -6.41 5.53
N LYS A 172 -5.99 -6.64 5.82
CA LYS A 172 -6.97 -5.59 6.09
C LYS A 172 -6.56 -4.71 7.28
N ARG A 173 -6.17 -5.33 8.40
CA ARG A 173 -5.73 -4.60 9.62
C ARG A 173 -4.46 -3.78 9.40
N MET A 174 -3.58 -4.25 8.54
CA MET A 174 -2.33 -3.57 8.18
C MET A 174 -2.52 -2.52 7.08
N ASN A 175 -3.75 -2.29 6.61
CA ASN A 175 -4.04 -1.36 5.52
C ASN A 175 -3.14 -1.58 4.28
N VAL A 176 -2.96 -2.85 3.90
CA VAL A 176 -2.24 -3.24 2.67
C VAL A 176 -3.23 -3.74 1.63
N ILE A 177 -2.91 -3.59 0.35
CA ILE A 177 -3.80 -4.01 -0.72
C ILE A 177 -3.99 -5.53 -0.64
N TYR A 178 -5.25 -5.96 -0.65
CA TYR A 178 -5.61 -7.35 -0.72
C TYR A 178 -6.81 -7.51 -1.65
N GLN A 179 -6.96 -8.69 -2.24
CA GLN A 179 -8.14 -9.05 -3.02
C GLN A 179 -9.23 -9.53 -2.04
N PRO A 180 -10.27 -8.72 -1.75
CA PRO A 180 -11.28 -9.10 -0.79
C PRO A 180 -12.19 -10.18 -1.34
N ASP A 181 -12.77 -10.93 -0.41
CA ASP A 181 -13.86 -11.83 -0.66
C ASP A 181 -14.84 -11.89 0.52
N GLU A 182 -16.08 -12.22 0.24
CA GLU A 182 -17.17 -12.22 1.22
C GLU A 182 -17.98 -13.51 1.12
N LEU A 183 -18.32 -14.11 2.26
CA LEU A 183 -19.15 -15.30 2.26
C LEU A 183 -20.61 -14.95 1.94
N VAL A 184 -21.17 -15.61 0.93
CA VAL A 184 -22.52 -15.35 0.39
C VAL A 184 -23.27 -16.65 0.13
N LYS A 185 -24.59 -16.57 0.06
CA LYS A 185 -25.45 -17.68 -0.40
C LYS A 185 -25.69 -17.54 -1.90
N VAL A 186 -25.42 -18.59 -2.66
CA VAL A 186 -25.77 -18.66 -4.08
C VAL A 186 -26.82 -19.74 -4.28
N LYS A 187 -27.96 -19.34 -4.83
CA LYS A 187 -29.05 -20.21 -5.24
C LYS A 187 -29.03 -20.36 -6.76
N ILE A 188 -29.17 -21.59 -7.27
CA ILE A 188 -29.28 -21.84 -8.71
C ILE A 188 -30.67 -22.38 -9.01
N ASN A 189 -31.48 -21.65 -9.78
CA ASN A 189 -32.84 -22.04 -10.14
C ASN A 189 -33.66 -22.47 -8.91
N GLN A 190 -34.07 -23.75 -8.83
CA GLN A 190 -34.88 -24.31 -7.74
C GLN A 190 -34.07 -25.08 -6.69
N LEU A 191 -32.73 -25.08 -6.78
CA LEU A 191 -31.88 -25.73 -5.79
C LEU A 191 -31.89 -24.96 -4.46
N ASP A 192 -31.63 -25.67 -3.37
CA ASP A 192 -31.32 -25.03 -2.08
C ASP A 192 -30.03 -24.18 -2.21
N PRO A 193 -29.94 -23.02 -1.53
CA PRO A 193 -28.75 -22.18 -1.61
C PRO A 193 -27.50 -22.89 -1.04
N LYS A 194 -26.34 -22.56 -1.59
CA LYS A 194 -25.03 -23.04 -1.14
C LYS A 194 -24.05 -21.89 -0.91
N LEU A 195 -23.17 -22.04 0.09
CA LEU A 195 -22.16 -21.03 0.38
C LEU A 195 -21.10 -20.91 -0.73
N HIS A 196 -20.86 -19.68 -1.15
CA HIS A 196 -19.77 -19.26 -2.02
C HIS A 196 -19.07 -18.05 -1.40
N PHE A 197 -17.88 -17.73 -1.88
CA PHE A 197 -17.23 -16.45 -1.67
C PHE A 197 -17.49 -15.56 -2.89
N PHE A 198 -18.03 -14.36 -2.68
CA PHE A 198 -18.01 -13.28 -3.65
C PHE A 198 -16.60 -12.69 -3.63
N GLU A 199 -15.79 -12.99 -4.64
CA GLU A 199 -14.41 -12.51 -4.77
C GLU A 199 -14.36 -11.32 -5.74
N TYR A 200 -13.84 -10.19 -5.26
CA TYR A 200 -13.66 -8.98 -6.05
C TYR A 200 -12.48 -9.13 -7.01
N ARG A 201 -12.42 -8.28 -8.03
CA ARG A 201 -11.27 -8.14 -8.93
C ARG A 201 -10.48 -6.90 -8.53
N LEU A 202 -9.15 -7.00 -8.53
CA LEU A 202 -8.26 -5.85 -8.39
C LEU A 202 -8.10 -5.15 -9.75
N ASP A 203 -9.23 -4.69 -10.30
CA ASP A 203 -9.28 -3.93 -11.55
C ASP A 203 -9.42 -2.43 -11.27
N ASP A 204 -9.29 -1.60 -12.31
CA ASP A 204 -9.26 -0.14 -12.17
C ASP A 204 -10.49 0.40 -11.44
N ALA A 205 -11.68 -0.15 -11.72
CA ALA A 205 -12.92 0.24 -11.07
C ALA A 205 -12.91 -0.05 -9.57
N TYR A 206 -12.41 -1.23 -9.16
CA TYR A 206 -12.25 -1.54 -7.74
C TYR A 206 -11.19 -0.66 -7.09
N MET A 207 -10.04 -0.46 -7.72
CA MET A 207 -8.97 0.38 -7.18
C MET A 207 -9.43 1.83 -6.99
N GLU A 208 -10.18 2.38 -7.93
CA GLU A 208 -10.82 3.67 -7.82
C GLU A 208 -11.81 3.73 -6.64
N SER A 209 -12.64 2.69 -6.46
CA SER A 209 -13.60 2.64 -5.35
C SER A 209 -12.96 2.64 -3.94
N ILE A 210 -11.65 2.36 -3.85
CA ILE A 210 -10.86 2.41 -2.61
C ILE A 210 -9.83 3.56 -2.62
N ARG A 211 -10.12 4.63 -3.39
CA ARG A 211 -9.30 5.86 -3.48
C ARG A 211 -7.89 5.63 -4.04
N LYS A 212 -7.74 4.67 -4.95
CA LYS A 212 -6.47 4.27 -5.59
C LYS A 212 -6.58 4.32 -7.12
N ALA A 213 -7.23 5.34 -7.65
CA ALA A 213 -7.50 5.49 -9.08
C ALA A 213 -6.25 5.53 -9.98
N SER A 214 -5.07 5.87 -9.44
CA SER A 214 -3.80 5.86 -10.18
C SER A 214 -3.14 4.47 -10.32
N PHE A 215 -3.66 3.46 -9.63
CA PHE A 215 -3.07 2.12 -9.56
C PHE A 215 -3.47 1.30 -10.79
N ARG A 216 -2.50 0.64 -11.41
CA ARG A 216 -2.68 -0.21 -12.59
C ARG A 216 -2.10 -1.59 -12.37
N THR A 217 -2.66 -2.57 -13.05
CA THR A 217 -2.10 -3.93 -13.13
C THR A 217 -1.58 -4.18 -14.55
N PHE A 218 -0.41 -4.79 -14.64
CA PHE A 218 0.17 -5.23 -15.91
C PHE A 218 0.28 -6.76 -15.87
N GLU A 219 -0.67 -7.41 -16.55
CA GLU A 219 -0.78 -8.87 -16.59
C GLU A 219 -0.77 -9.35 -18.04
N TYR A 220 -0.18 -10.51 -18.30
CA TYR A 220 -0.20 -11.10 -19.64
C TYR A 220 -0.32 -12.62 -19.60
N SER A 221 -0.90 -13.18 -20.66
CA SER A 221 -0.94 -14.62 -20.90
C SER A 221 0.32 -15.06 -21.65
N VAL A 222 1.04 -16.06 -21.11
CA VAL A 222 2.21 -16.62 -21.79
C VAL A 222 1.79 -17.32 -23.10
N ALA A 223 0.72 -18.12 -23.01
CA ALA A 223 -0.01 -18.75 -24.11
C ALA A 223 -1.46 -19.05 -23.66
N ASP A 224 -2.33 -19.48 -24.57
CA ASP A 224 -3.75 -19.78 -24.29
C ASP A 224 -3.91 -20.87 -23.22
N ASP A 225 -3.00 -21.84 -23.18
CA ASP A 225 -3.00 -22.98 -22.25
C ASP A 225 -2.06 -22.79 -21.04
N GLN A 226 -1.26 -21.71 -21.01
CA GLN A 226 -0.27 -21.44 -19.96
C GLN A 226 -0.77 -20.41 -18.92
N PRO A 227 -0.23 -20.42 -17.68
CA PRO A 227 -0.64 -19.51 -16.63
C PRO A 227 -0.45 -18.02 -17.00
N ARG A 228 -1.29 -17.16 -16.40
CA ARG A 228 -1.14 -15.70 -16.53
C ARG A 228 -0.07 -15.21 -15.55
N VAL A 229 0.81 -14.33 -16.00
CA VAL A 229 1.76 -13.62 -15.14
C VAL A 229 1.09 -12.35 -14.64
N LYS A 230 1.21 -12.04 -13.34
CA LYS A 230 0.37 -11.05 -12.65
C LYS A 230 1.08 -9.79 -12.13
N SER A 231 2.39 -9.64 -12.36
CA SER A 231 3.16 -8.52 -11.78
C SER A 231 4.25 -7.93 -12.66
N MET A 232 4.66 -8.58 -13.77
CA MET A 232 5.86 -8.17 -14.55
C MET A 232 7.14 -8.01 -13.71
N ILE A 233 7.17 -8.52 -12.48
CA ILE A 233 8.33 -8.48 -11.60
C ILE A 233 9.07 -9.80 -11.69
N TYR A 234 10.40 -9.71 -11.69
CA TYR A 234 11.32 -10.81 -11.80
C TYR A 234 11.16 -11.71 -10.58
N THR A 235 10.59 -12.87 -10.85
CA THR A 235 10.52 -14.00 -9.94
C THR A 235 11.31 -15.14 -10.59
N ASP A 236 12.02 -15.93 -9.81
CA ASP A 236 12.80 -17.05 -10.36
C ASP A 236 11.88 -18.11 -10.98
N ASP A 237 12.25 -18.61 -12.16
CA ASP A 237 11.61 -19.75 -12.83
C ASP A 237 12.46 -21.01 -12.58
N TYR A 238 11.83 -22.16 -12.69
CA TYR A 238 12.34 -23.45 -12.25
C TYR A 238 13.64 -23.81 -13.00
N ASP A 239 14.70 -24.12 -12.24
CA ASP A 239 16.04 -24.53 -12.68
C ASP A 239 17.02 -23.39 -13.06
N ILE A 240 18.06 -23.21 -12.22
CA ILE A 240 19.30 -22.44 -12.48
C ILE A 240 19.07 -21.11 -13.20
N ARG A 241 18.89 -20.02 -12.45
CA ARG A 241 18.86 -18.60 -12.90
C ARG A 241 19.24 -18.42 -14.38
N PRO A 242 18.29 -18.54 -15.34
CA PRO A 242 18.55 -18.01 -16.65
C PRO A 242 18.80 -16.50 -16.48
N PRO A 243 19.78 -15.93 -17.20
CA PRO A 243 20.00 -14.49 -17.15
C PRO A 243 18.71 -13.77 -17.55
N PHE A 244 18.37 -12.69 -16.83
CA PHE A 244 17.25 -11.84 -17.20
C PHE A 244 17.47 -11.32 -18.63
N ASP A 245 16.50 -11.57 -19.50
CA ASP A 245 16.55 -11.24 -20.91
C ASP A 245 15.63 -10.03 -21.18
N GLN A 246 16.24 -8.90 -21.56
CA GLN A 246 15.52 -7.65 -21.77
C GLN A 246 14.61 -7.69 -23.00
N ASP A 247 14.98 -8.44 -24.04
CA ASP A 247 14.19 -8.55 -25.28
C ASP A 247 12.92 -9.37 -25.03
N ILE A 248 13.05 -10.49 -24.31
CA ILE A 248 11.91 -11.29 -23.84
C ILE A 248 11.03 -10.46 -22.91
N PHE A 249 11.65 -9.70 -22.00
CA PHE A 249 10.92 -8.83 -21.09
C PHE A 249 10.10 -7.77 -21.83
N TYR A 250 10.72 -7.07 -22.80
CA TYR A 250 10.04 -6.09 -23.65
C TYR A 250 8.88 -6.72 -24.42
N ALA A 251 9.09 -7.86 -25.07
CA ALA A 251 8.05 -8.56 -25.81
C ALA A 251 6.85 -8.97 -24.93
N ASN A 252 7.10 -9.40 -23.69
CA ASN A 252 6.05 -9.70 -22.73
C ASN A 252 5.33 -8.43 -22.24
N PHE A 253 6.05 -7.32 -22.09
CA PHE A 253 5.45 -6.04 -21.72
C PHE A 253 4.52 -5.49 -22.81
N GLN A 254 4.86 -5.68 -24.08
CA GLN A 254 3.95 -5.36 -25.20
C GLN A 254 2.65 -6.18 -25.14
N LYS A 255 2.70 -7.46 -24.73
CA LYS A 255 1.49 -8.25 -24.49
C LYS A 255 0.67 -7.69 -23.32
N ALA A 256 1.33 -7.28 -22.24
CA ALA A 256 0.65 -6.68 -21.08
C ALA A 256 -0.08 -5.38 -21.46
N PHE A 257 0.52 -4.52 -22.30
CA PHE A 257 -0.18 -3.35 -22.84
C PHE A 257 -1.37 -3.73 -23.71
N ALA A 258 -1.21 -4.73 -24.59
CA ALA A 258 -2.30 -5.19 -25.46
C ALA A 258 -3.47 -5.84 -24.68
N GLU A 259 -3.20 -6.40 -23.51
CA GLU A 259 -4.21 -6.97 -22.61
C GLU A 259 -4.78 -5.97 -21.59
N SER A 260 -4.24 -4.75 -21.52
CA SER A 260 -4.74 -3.71 -20.61
C SER A 260 -6.07 -3.13 -21.11
N ASP A 261 -6.96 -2.79 -20.18
CA ASP A 261 -8.19 -2.06 -20.49
C ASP A 261 -7.91 -0.55 -20.77
N ASN A 262 -6.68 -0.07 -20.49
CA ASN A 262 -6.25 1.32 -20.69
C ASN A 262 -5.50 1.50 -22.02
N VAL A 263 -5.67 2.66 -22.64
CA VAL A 263 -4.91 3.08 -23.82
C VAL A 263 -3.77 4.01 -23.39
N TYR A 264 -2.54 3.65 -23.77
CA TYR A 264 -1.35 4.43 -23.45
C TYR A 264 -0.72 4.98 -24.73
N THR A 265 -0.22 6.22 -24.68
CA THR A 265 0.63 6.79 -25.73
C THR A 265 1.99 6.07 -25.75
N ASP A 266 2.75 6.21 -26.83
CA ASP A 266 4.05 5.54 -26.92
C ASP A 266 5.06 6.07 -25.89
N ASP A 267 5.01 7.37 -25.57
CA ASP A 267 5.82 7.97 -24.49
C ASP A 267 5.45 7.40 -23.12
N GLN A 268 4.15 7.25 -22.83
CA GLN A 268 3.68 6.61 -21.60
C GLN A 268 4.14 5.15 -21.54
N LYS A 269 3.99 4.40 -22.64
CA LYS A 269 4.43 3.00 -22.69
C LYS A 269 5.92 2.85 -22.40
N ASN A 270 6.74 3.69 -23.04
CA ASN A 270 8.19 3.67 -22.90
C ASN A 270 8.61 3.98 -21.47
N SER A 271 8.04 5.03 -20.85
CA SER A 271 8.40 5.39 -19.48
C SER A 271 7.95 4.34 -18.46
N ILE A 272 6.76 3.76 -18.62
CA ILE A 272 6.28 2.67 -17.74
C ILE A 272 7.18 1.45 -17.91
N TYR A 273 7.48 1.04 -19.15
CA TYR A 273 8.39 -0.07 -19.42
C TYR A 273 9.77 0.14 -18.78
N ASN A 274 10.37 1.33 -18.96
CA ASN A 274 11.69 1.65 -18.39
C ASN A 274 11.66 1.56 -16.86
N ARG A 275 10.62 2.06 -16.21
CA ARG A 275 10.48 1.97 -14.75
C ARG A 275 10.43 0.52 -14.27
N PHE A 276 9.66 -0.33 -14.94
CA PHE A 276 9.63 -1.76 -14.65
C PHE A 276 10.98 -2.42 -14.93
N LEU A 277 11.66 -2.08 -16.03
CA LEU A 277 12.96 -2.62 -16.39
C LEU A 277 14.01 -2.28 -15.33
N GLU A 278 14.10 -1.02 -14.91
CA GLU A 278 15.04 -0.57 -13.88
C GLU A 278 14.80 -1.29 -12.55
N PHE A 279 13.54 -1.44 -12.13
CA PHE A 279 13.21 -2.18 -10.92
C PHE A 279 13.62 -3.65 -11.00
N ASN A 280 13.35 -4.30 -12.14
CA ASN A 280 13.76 -5.67 -12.39
C ASN A 280 15.28 -5.84 -12.40
N LEU A 281 16.02 -4.93 -13.04
CA LEU A 281 17.48 -4.94 -13.05
C LEU A 281 18.06 -4.70 -11.64
N ALA A 282 17.45 -3.82 -10.84
CA ALA A 282 17.84 -3.62 -9.45
C ALA A 282 17.69 -4.91 -8.62
N ILE A 283 16.61 -5.67 -8.84
CA ILE A 283 16.42 -6.99 -8.24
C ILE A 283 17.48 -7.97 -8.76
N VAL A 284 17.68 -8.09 -10.07
CA VAL A 284 18.65 -9.03 -10.66
C VAL A 284 20.07 -8.78 -10.14
N ASP A 285 20.45 -7.51 -10.00
CA ASP A 285 21.77 -7.07 -9.55
C ASP A 285 21.91 -7.03 -8.01
N ASN A 286 20.84 -7.30 -7.25
CA ASN A 286 20.80 -7.16 -5.77
C ASN A 286 21.26 -5.76 -5.29
N LYS A 287 20.73 -4.70 -5.91
CA LYS A 287 20.97 -3.30 -5.51
C LYS A 287 19.89 -2.86 -4.52
N THR A 288 20.02 -3.23 -3.25
CA THR A 288 19.00 -3.00 -2.22
C THR A 288 18.57 -1.52 -2.11
N ASP A 289 19.51 -0.58 -2.08
CA ASP A 289 19.20 0.87 -2.00
C ASP A 289 18.36 1.34 -3.20
N LEU A 290 18.66 0.79 -4.39
CA LEU A 290 17.90 1.10 -5.59
C LEU A 290 16.51 0.44 -5.56
N ILE A 291 16.40 -0.80 -5.05
CA ILE A 291 15.12 -1.48 -4.83
C ILE A 291 14.21 -0.67 -3.89
N GLU A 292 14.76 -0.08 -2.82
CA GLU A 292 14.03 0.77 -1.88
C GLU A 292 13.38 1.97 -2.59
N SER A 293 14.05 2.58 -3.57
CA SER A 293 13.52 3.71 -4.34
C SER A 293 12.29 3.40 -5.21
N PHE A 294 12.01 2.11 -5.44
CA PHE A 294 10.86 1.66 -6.24
C PHE A 294 9.63 1.31 -5.40
N VAL A 295 9.74 1.35 -4.07
CA VAL A 295 8.64 0.94 -3.19
C VAL A 295 8.34 2.03 -2.19
N ASP A 296 7.12 2.05 -1.67
CA ASP A 296 6.79 2.88 -0.53
C ASP A 296 7.23 2.15 0.75
N ILE A 297 8.14 2.76 1.52
CA ILE A 297 8.81 2.10 2.65
C ILE A 297 7.80 1.72 3.74
N ASP A 298 6.86 2.60 4.05
CA ASP A 298 5.85 2.36 5.09
C ASP A 298 4.83 1.31 4.64
N TYR A 299 4.36 1.38 3.39
CA TYR A 299 3.50 0.34 2.82
C TYR A 299 4.21 -1.01 2.79
N MET A 300 5.47 -1.05 2.35
CA MET A 300 6.24 -2.29 2.25
C MET A 300 6.55 -2.86 3.64
N ALA A 301 6.82 -2.02 4.64
CA ALA A 301 6.96 -2.44 6.03
C ALA A 301 5.68 -3.11 6.55
N ARG A 302 4.51 -2.53 6.26
CA ARG A 302 3.20 -3.14 6.61
C ARG A 302 2.95 -4.43 5.84
N PHE A 303 3.32 -4.49 4.56
CA PHE A 303 3.18 -5.68 3.72
C PHE A 303 4.04 -6.85 4.24
N GLU A 304 5.32 -6.59 4.51
CA GLU A 304 6.23 -7.58 5.09
C GLU A 304 5.84 -7.97 6.53
N ALA A 305 5.29 -7.03 7.31
CA ALA A 305 4.70 -7.33 8.61
C ALA A 305 3.54 -8.32 8.50
N THR A 306 2.62 -8.11 7.53
CA THR A 306 1.57 -9.09 7.20
C THR A 306 2.17 -10.44 6.81
N ARG A 307 3.22 -10.47 5.96
CA ARG A 307 3.91 -11.72 5.60
C ARG A 307 4.47 -12.45 6.81
N MET A 308 5.08 -11.73 7.76
CA MET A 308 5.66 -12.32 8.97
C MET A 308 4.61 -12.78 9.98
N ILE A 309 3.57 -11.99 10.24
CA ILE A 309 2.48 -12.35 11.18
C ILE A 309 1.70 -13.55 10.65
N ALA A 310 1.31 -13.54 9.38
CA ALA A 310 0.64 -14.69 8.76
C ALA A 310 1.60 -15.86 8.50
N ARG A 311 2.92 -15.60 8.49
CA ARG A 311 3.97 -16.47 7.95
C ARG A 311 3.53 -17.06 6.61
N THR A 312 3.20 -16.19 5.66
CA THR A 312 2.81 -16.65 4.33
C THR A 312 4.05 -16.88 3.48
N ILE A 313 4.18 -18.11 3.00
CA ILE A 313 5.29 -18.55 2.13
C ILE A 313 4.70 -19.34 0.96
N GLY A 314 5.39 -19.28 -0.18
CA GLY A 314 5.17 -20.23 -1.26
C GLY A 314 4.28 -19.77 -2.41
N HIS A 315 3.29 -20.58 -2.79
CA HIS A 315 2.55 -20.45 -4.06
C HIS A 315 2.03 -19.04 -4.33
N GLY A 316 1.58 -18.30 -3.32
CA GLY A 316 1.06 -16.92 -3.47
C GLY A 316 2.07 -15.86 -3.91
N PHE A 317 3.37 -16.16 -3.91
CA PHE A 317 4.45 -15.25 -4.30
C PHE A 317 5.28 -15.74 -5.49
N THR A 318 4.85 -16.81 -6.16
CA THR A 318 5.47 -17.25 -7.41
C THR A 318 4.98 -16.38 -8.58
N GLN A 319 5.67 -16.44 -9.73
CA GLN A 319 5.35 -15.64 -10.94
C GLN A 319 3.87 -15.58 -11.30
N GLN A 320 3.16 -16.69 -11.10
CA GLN A 320 1.76 -16.88 -11.51
C GLN A 320 0.75 -16.28 -10.50
N ASN A 321 1.21 -15.92 -9.30
CA ASN A 321 0.33 -15.51 -8.20
C ASN A 321 0.75 -14.21 -7.51
N LEU A 322 2.04 -13.83 -7.59
CA LEU A 322 2.51 -12.54 -7.13
C LEU A 322 1.78 -11.45 -7.90
N ARG A 323 0.89 -10.74 -7.20
CA ARG A 323 0.20 -9.55 -7.69
C ARG A 323 0.94 -8.32 -7.20
N ILE A 324 1.31 -7.45 -8.13
CA ILE A 324 1.91 -6.15 -7.84
C ILE A 324 1.16 -5.13 -8.69
N LEU A 325 0.70 -4.07 -8.03
CA LEU A 325 0.09 -2.92 -8.67
C LEU A 325 1.16 -1.84 -8.84
N TYR A 326 1.06 -1.09 -9.93
CA TYR A 326 1.93 0.03 -10.24
C TYR A 326 1.13 1.32 -10.12
N ALA A 327 1.57 2.27 -9.29
CA ALA A 327 0.87 3.54 -9.13
C ALA A 327 1.48 4.60 -10.05
N LEU A 328 0.66 5.14 -10.95
CA LEU A 328 1.08 6.19 -11.89
C LEU A 328 1.34 7.54 -11.19
N ALA A 329 0.86 7.72 -9.96
CA ALA A 329 1.02 8.97 -9.21
C ALA A 329 2.39 9.11 -8.54
N ASP A 330 3.10 8.01 -8.26
CA ASP A 330 4.41 8.02 -7.60
C ASP A 330 5.47 7.11 -8.26
N GLY A 331 5.07 6.31 -9.26
CA GLY A 331 5.98 5.40 -9.96
C GLY A 331 6.48 4.26 -9.07
N LYS A 332 5.78 3.94 -7.99
CA LYS A 332 6.13 2.88 -7.03
C LYS A 332 5.30 1.60 -7.23
N PHE A 333 5.82 0.50 -6.69
CA PHE A 333 5.25 -0.84 -6.81
C PHE A 333 4.65 -1.34 -5.49
N TYR A 334 3.39 -1.78 -5.57
CA TYR A 334 2.56 -2.15 -4.41
C TYR A 334 2.12 -3.61 -4.50
N PRO A 335 2.81 -4.55 -3.83
CA PRO A 335 2.39 -5.95 -3.79
C PRO A 335 1.07 -6.11 -3.03
N ALA A 336 0.28 -7.10 -3.43
CA ALA A 336 -1.05 -7.36 -2.87
C ALA A 336 -1.23 -8.80 -2.39
N PHE A 337 -2.03 -8.97 -1.32
CA PHE A 337 -2.43 -10.28 -0.83
C PHE A 337 -3.66 -10.82 -1.57
N THR A 338 -3.71 -12.13 -1.72
CA THR A 338 -4.85 -12.84 -2.32
C THR A 338 -5.12 -14.12 -1.53
N ARG A 339 -6.19 -14.83 -1.90
CA ARG A 339 -6.47 -16.19 -1.40
C ARG A 339 -5.30 -17.18 -1.57
N ASP A 340 -4.35 -16.92 -2.47
CA ASP A 340 -3.19 -17.79 -2.69
C ASP A 340 -2.11 -17.64 -1.59
N ASN A 341 -2.25 -16.64 -0.70
CA ASN A 341 -1.38 -16.38 0.45
C ASN A 341 -1.90 -17.08 1.72
N ILE A 342 -1.53 -18.35 1.87
CA ILE A 342 -2.01 -19.21 2.97
C ILE A 342 -1.15 -19.02 4.22
N PRO A 343 -1.73 -18.94 5.44
CA PRO A 343 -0.96 -18.75 6.66
C PRO A 343 -0.29 -20.05 7.15
N SER A 344 0.78 -19.91 7.93
CA SER A 344 1.52 -21.04 8.52
C SER A 344 2.18 -20.67 9.86
N GLN A 345 2.92 -21.60 10.48
CA GLN A 345 3.57 -21.39 11.80
C GLN A 345 5.08 -21.38 11.75
N TRP A 346 5.70 -20.54 12.58
CA TRP A 346 7.14 -20.46 12.73
C TRP A 346 7.74 -21.76 13.29
N ASN A 347 8.86 -22.18 12.71
CA ASN A 347 9.67 -23.23 13.32
C ASN A 347 10.54 -22.59 14.42
N LYS A 348 10.27 -22.95 15.68
CA LYS A 348 10.97 -22.43 16.86
C LYS A 348 12.39 -23.00 17.01
N ASP A 349 12.66 -24.15 16.40
CA ASP A 349 13.96 -24.85 16.48
C ASP A 349 14.88 -24.50 15.29
N TYR A 350 14.54 -23.46 14.53
CA TYR A 350 15.29 -23.04 13.36
C TYR A 350 16.37 -22.03 13.76
N ASP A 351 17.63 -22.43 13.66
CA ASP A 351 18.81 -21.71 14.18
C ASP A 351 19.19 -20.44 13.37
N ASP A 352 18.45 -20.14 12.30
CA ASP A 352 18.71 -19.03 11.37
C ASP A 352 17.85 -17.78 11.68
N SER A 353 17.75 -16.83 10.74
CA SER A 353 16.78 -15.73 10.80
C SER A 353 15.33 -16.21 10.52
N LEU A 354 14.34 -15.41 10.93
CA LEU A 354 12.95 -15.65 10.55
C LEU A 354 12.73 -15.33 9.05
N GLU A 355 13.39 -14.30 8.53
CA GLU A 355 13.39 -13.92 7.11
C GLU A 355 13.81 -15.10 6.21
N GLY A 356 14.84 -15.85 6.61
CA GLY A 356 15.35 -17.02 5.90
C GLY A 356 14.38 -18.21 5.87
N GLN A 357 13.32 -18.21 6.69
CA GLN A 357 12.23 -19.19 6.59
C GLN A 357 11.12 -18.76 5.62
N ILE A 358 10.97 -17.46 5.32
CA ILE A 358 9.85 -16.94 4.53
C ILE A 358 10.19 -16.50 3.11
N ASN A 359 11.48 -16.24 2.83
CA ASN A 359 11.94 -15.78 1.51
C ASN A 359 12.35 -16.93 0.58
N LYS A 360 11.81 -18.12 0.83
CA LYS A 360 11.96 -19.32 0.01
C LYS A 360 10.64 -20.06 -0.11
N TRP A 361 10.45 -20.70 -1.26
CA TRP A 361 9.34 -21.61 -1.49
C TRP A 361 9.82 -23.06 -1.53
N ASP A 362 9.19 -23.92 -0.73
CA ASP A 362 9.33 -25.37 -0.79
C ASP A 362 8.19 -25.93 -1.65
N ASN A 363 8.51 -26.43 -2.85
CA ASN A 363 7.52 -27.12 -3.67
C ASN A 363 7.39 -28.57 -3.19
N PHE A 364 6.20 -28.88 -2.67
CA PHE A 364 5.86 -30.20 -2.13
C PHE A 364 6.08 -31.36 -3.11
N HIS A 365 6.13 -31.11 -4.41
CA HIS A 365 6.28 -32.13 -5.44
C HIS A 365 7.72 -32.57 -5.69
N ASP A 366 8.70 -31.69 -5.51
CA ASP A 366 10.12 -31.95 -5.84
C ASP A 366 11.09 -31.68 -4.68
N LYS A 367 10.62 -31.07 -3.58
CA LYS A 367 11.44 -30.65 -2.42
C LYS A 367 12.60 -29.72 -2.79
N VAL A 368 12.48 -29.00 -3.91
CA VAL A 368 13.47 -28.02 -4.35
C VAL A 368 13.11 -26.67 -3.72
N TYR A 369 14.05 -26.12 -2.96
CA TYR A 369 13.94 -24.78 -2.42
C TYR A 369 14.15 -23.75 -3.52
N ARG A 370 13.15 -22.88 -3.74
CA ARG A 370 13.23 -21.80 -4.70
C ARG A 370 13.32 -20.45 -3.99
N PRO A 371 14.33 -19.62 -4.28
CA PRO A 371 14.41 -18.28 -3.73
C PRO A 371 13.27 -17.41 -4.25
N LEU A 372 12.89 -16.39 -3.47
CA LEU A 372 12.03 -15.31 -3.94
C LEU A 372 12.89 -14.04 -4.01
N PRO A 373 13.54 -13.74 -5.16
CA PRO A 373 14.63 -12.75 -5.24
C PRO A 373 14.25 -11.37 -4.69
N PHE A 374 13.11 -10.83 -5.11
CA PHE A 374 12.61 -9.55 -4.61
C PHE A 374 12.55 -9.51 -3.08
N PHE A 375 11.92 -10.52 -2.47
CA PHE A 375 11.75 -10.61 -1.02
C PHE A 375 13.06 -10.92 -0.26
N LEU A 376 13.98 -11.68 -0.85
CA LEU A 376 15.31 -11.92 -0.30
C LEU A 376 16.12 -10.63 -0.22
N TYR A 377 16.05 -9.80 -1.27
CA TYR A 377 16.90 -8.64 -1.41
C TYR A 377 16.40 -7.44 -0.62
N ILE A 378 15.08 -7.23 -0.52
CA ILE A 378 14.52 -6.25 0.42
C ILE A 378 14.75 -6.65 1.88
N ALA A 379 14.89 -7.94 2.19
CA ALA A 379 15.21 -8.36 3.55
C ALA A 379 16.64 -7.98 3.98
N GLN A 380 17.54 -7.62 3.06
CA GLN A 380 18.86 -7.09 3.39
C GLN A 380 18.82 -5.61 3.77
N SER A 381 17.74 -4.89 3.43
CA SER A 381 17.54 -3.48 3.79
C SER A 381 17.36 -3.34 5.30
N ASP A 382 18.24 -2.58 5.95
CA ASP A 382 18.06 -2.26 7.35
C ASP A 382 16.87 -1.33 7.54
N THR A 383 16.71 -0.31 6.69
CA THR A 383 15.58 0.64 6.69
C THR A 383 14.25 -0.10 6.73
N LEU A 384 13.98 -0.97 5.75
CA LEU A 384 12.74 -1.75 5.67
C LEU A 384 12.60 -2.75 6.81
N ARG A 385 13.69 -3.43 7.21
CA ARG A 385 13.62 -4.39 8.33
C ARG A 385 13.23 -3.72 9.63
N GLN A 386 13.84 -2.57 9.95
CA GLN A 386 13.55 -1.86 11.20
C GLN A 386 12.13 -1.27 11.17
N ALA A 387 11.71 -0.67 10.06
CA ALA A 387 10.33 -0.19 9.88
C ALA A 387 9.32 -1.33 10.04
N LYS A 388 9.56 -2.49 9.40
CA LYS A 388 8.75 -3.70 9.53
C LYS A 388 8.67 -4.19 10.98
N TYR A 389 9.80 -4.26 11.69
CA TYR A 389 9.80 -4.70 13.09
C TYR A 389 9.01 -3.74 13.98
N LYS A 390 9.07 -2.43 13.73
CA LYS A 390 8.27 -1.43 14.43
C LYS A 390 6.77 -1.67 14.22
N VAL A 391 6.34 -1.85 12.97
CA VAL A 391 4.94 -2.17 12.64
C VAL A 391 4.49 -3.46 13.36
N ILE A 392 5.29 -4.52 13.32
CA ILE A 392 4.95 -5.79 13.99
C ILE A 392 4.83 -5.59 15.51
N TYR A 393 5.80 -4.93 16.13
CA TYR A 393 5.85 -4.74 17.57
C TYR A 393 4.67 -3.90 18.05
N ASP A 394 4.40 -2.76 17.40
CA ASP A 394 3.28 -1.88 17.72
C ASP A 394 1.95 -2.61 17.58
N PHE A 395 1.75 -3.36 16.50
CA PHE A 395 0.55 -4.16 16.29
C PHE A 395 0.34 -5.17 17.43
N ILE A 396 1.39 -5.91 17.83
CA ILE A 396 1.29 -6.91 18.89
C ILE A 396 0.99 -6.26 20.25
N VAL A 397 1.68 -5.16 20.58
CA VAL A 397 1.51 -4.47 21.86
C VAL A 397 0.13 -3.82 21.96
N GLN A 398 -0.35 -3.19 20.89
CA GLN A 398 -1.61 -2.45 20.89
C GLN A 398 -2.84 -3.35 20.70
N GLN A 399 -2.73 -4.40 19.89
CA GLN A 399 -3.89 -5.16 19.41
C GLN A 399 -3.73 -6.69 19.51
N GLY A 400 -2.60 -7.22 20.01
CA GLY A 400 -2.31 -8.65 19.97
C GLY A 400 -3.35 -9.54 20.67
N GLU A 401 -3.88 -9.11 21.81
CA GLU A 401 -4.88 -9.88 22.56
C GLU A 401 -6.26 -9.87 21.88
N SER A 402 -6.74 -8.72 21.41
CA SER A 402 -8.01 -8.62 20.68
C SER A 402 -7.91 -9.36 19.34
N PHE A 403 -6.79 -9.20 18.63
CA PHE A 403 -6.49 -9.92 17.40
C PHE A 403 -6.58 -11.44 17.58
N ALA A 404 -5.98 -11.99 18.65
CA ALA A 404 -6.05 -13.42 18.93
C ALA A 404 -7.49 -13.90 19.19
N LYS A 405 -8.28 -13.11 19.95
CA LYS A 405 -9.69 -13.42 20.21
C LYS A 405 -10.53 -13.39 18.93
N GLU A 406 -10.33 -12.38 18.09
CA GLU A 406 -11.06 -12.18 16.84
C GLU A 406 -10.72 -13.26 15.79
N GLN A 407 -9.44 -13.63 15.67
CA GLN A 407 -8.99 -14.75 14.83
C GLN A 407 -9.61 -16.07 15.29
N GLN A 408 -9.64 -16.32 16.61
CA GLN A 408 -10.30 -17.51 17.15
C GLN A 408 -11.81 -17.50 16.90
N ALA A 409 -12.47 -16.35 17.07
CA ALA A 409 -13.90 -16.19 16.81
C ALA A 409 -14.24 -16.45 15.34
N LEU A 410 -13.40 -15.99 14.40
CA LEU A 410 -13.57 -16.25 12.98
C LEU A 410 -13.47 -17.75 12.66
N VAL A 411 -12.48 -18.45 13.23
CA VAL A 411 -12.34 -19.91 13.10
C VAL A 411 -13.54 -20.64 13.69
N ASP A 412 -14.01 -20.22 14.86
CA ASP A 412 -15.16 -20.83 15.54
C ASP A 412 -16.45 -20.62 14.76
N TRP A 413 -16.67 -19.42 14.22
CA TRP A 413 -17.83 -19.12 13.37
C TRP A 413 -17.88 -20.05 12.16
N TYR A 414 -16.75 -20.21 11.46
CA TYR A 414 -16.65 -21.11 10.32
C TYR A 414 -16.88 -22.59 10.65
N ALA A 415 -16.53 -23.01 11.86
CA ALA A 415 -16.75 -24.37 12.34
C ALA A 415 -18.24 -24.69 12.56
N THR A 416 -19.08 -23.68 12.80
CA THR A 416 -20.54 -23.87 13.00
C THR A 416 -21.28 -24.36 11.74
N PHE A 417 -20.67 -24.25 10.55
CA PHE A 417 -21.30 -24.64 9.28
C PHE A 417 -21.32 -26.16 9.02
N HIS A 418 -20.78 -26.93 9.95
CA HIS A 418 -20.52 -28.36 9.81
C HIS A 418 -21.38 -29.19 10.77
N THR A 419 -21.86 -30.36 10.32
CA THR A 419 -22.73 -31.27 11.07
C THR A 419 -22.22 -31.64 12.46
N GLU A 420 -20.91 -31.71 12.64
CA GLU A 420 -20.28 -32.06 13.92
C GLU A 420 -19.74 -30.83 14.68
N GLY A 421 -19.92 -29.61 14.15
CA GLY A 421 -19.29 -28.37 14.64
C GLY A 421 -19.61 -28.04 16.09
N GLU A 422 -20.89 -28.02 16.48
CA GLU A 422 -21.32 -27.74 17.86
C GLU A 422 -20.82 -28.80 18.85
N THR A 423 -20.88 -30.07 18.45
CA THR A 423 -20.39 -31.20 19.25
C THR A 423 -18.87 -31.10 19.46
N LYS A 424 -18.12 -30.69 18.43
CA LYS A 424 -16.67 -30.49 18.46
C LYS A 424 -16.28 -29.28 19.32
N LEU A 425 -17.00 -28.16 19.22
CA LEU A 425 -16.82 -26.99 20.08
C LEU A 425 -17.06 -27.35 21.55
N MET A 426 -18.13 -28.09 21.85
CA MET A 426 -18.43 -28.59 23.20
C MET A 426 -17.34 -29.53 23.74
N PHE A 427 -16.85 -30.49 22.95
CA PHE A 427 -15.75 -31.38 23.37
C PHE A 427 -14.41 -30.66 23.56
N ARG A 428 -14.21 -29.52 22.87
CA ARG A 428 -13.05 -28.63 23.08
C ARG A 428 -13.15 -27.92 24.43
N GLU A 429 -14.29 -27.31 24.75
CA GLU A 429 -14.54 -26.65 26.03
C GLU A 429 -14.36 -27.58 27.24
N LEU A 430 -14.70 -28.86 27.05
CA LEU A 430 -14.53 -29.91 28.06
C LEU A 430 -13.10 -30.48 28.14
N GLY A 431 -12.13 -29.98 27.36
CA GLY A 431 -10.72 -30.39 27.42
C GLY A 431 -10.40 -31.79 26.85
N ILE A 432 -11.37 -32.48 26.25
CA ILE A 432 -11.24 -33.86 25.74
C ILE A 432 -11.01 -33.94 24.22
N GLY A 433 -11.16 -32.83 23.49
CA GLY A 433 -10.96 -32.76 22.04
C GLY A 433 -9.57 -33.24 21.54
N LYS A 434 -8.49 -33.04 22.32
CA LYS A 434 -7.13 -33.49 21.99
C LYS A 434 -6.95 -35.00 21.89
N ILE A 435 -7.78 -35.77 22.61
CA ILE A 435 -7.72 -37.24 22.65
C ILE A 435 -8.52 -37.84 21.48
N LEU A 436 -9.55 -37.12 21.03
CA LEU A 436 -10.51 -37.60 20.05
C LEU A 436 -10.19 -37.16 18.62
N TYR A 437 -9.40 -36.12 18.33
CA TYR A 437 -9.35 -35.59 16.94
C TYR A 437 -7.96 -35.13 16.49
N LYS A 438 -6.96 -36.04 16.57
CA LYS A 438 -5.54 -35.76 16.26
C LYS A 438 -5.25 -35.30 14.82
N ASP A 439 -6.17 -35.48 13.88
CA ASP A 439 -6.02 -35.19 12.44
C ASP A 439 -7.27 -34.48 11.85
N ASP A 440 -7.88 -33.55 12.60
CA ASP A 440 -9.14 -32.90 12.19
C ASP A 440 -8.95 -31.46 11.64
N PHE A 441 -9.89 -31.05 10.80
CA PHE A 441 -9.98 -29.76 10.12
C PHE A 441 -9.82 -28.56 11.06
N LEU A 442 -10.52 -28.58 12.19
CA LEU A 442 -10.44 -27.57 13.25
C LEU A 442 -9.05 -27.50 13.87
N ASP A 443 -8.37 -28.64 14.06
CA ASP A 443 -7.02 -28.67 14.63
C ASP A 443 -5.98 -28.16 13.62
N ALA A 444 -6.18 -28.42 12.32
CA ALA A 444 -5.32 -27.91 11.25
C ALA A 444 -5.44 -26.39 11.04
N VAL A 445 -6.63 -25.81 11.20
CA VAL A 445 -6.87 -24.36 11.13
C VAL A 445 -6.45 -23.69 12.44
N ASN A 446 -6.81 -24.26 13.60
CA ASN A 446 -6.43 -23.71 14.90
C ASN A 446 -4.92 -23.67 15.10
N LYS A 447 -4.17 -24.66 14.60
CA LYS A 447 -2.69 -24.66 14.63
C LYS A 447 -2.05 -23.70 13.63
N LYS A 448 -2.79 -22.95 12.81
CA LYS A 448 -2.22 -22.08 11.76
C LYS A 448 -2.75 -20.66 11.82
N GLN A 449 -3.31 -20.26 12.96
CA GLN A 449 -3.77 -18.90 13.16
C GLN A 449 -2.56 -17.96 13.20
N PRO A 450 -2.55 -16.87 12.40
CA PRO A 450 -1.54 -15.83 12.45
C PRO A 450 -1.26 -15.30 13.88
N ALA A 451 -2.28 -15.21 14.73
CA ALA A 451 -2.13 -14.79 16.14
C ALA A 451 -1.13 -15.64 16.94
N GLN A 452 -0.93 -16.91 16.59
CA GLN A 452 0.02 -17.79 17.28
C GLN A 452 1.48 -17.46 16.94
N ASN A 453 1.71 -16.70 15.87
CA ASN A 453 3.04 -16.26 15.47
C ASN A 453 3.49 -15.00 16.23
N CYS A 454 2.56 -14.23 16.80
CA CYS A 454 2.86 -12.97 17.49
C CYS A 454 3.89 -13.15 18.61
N GLU A 455 3.77 -14.19 19.43
CA GLU A 455 4.72 -14.45 20.53
C GLU A 455 6.13 -14.75 20.01
N VAL A 456 6.26 -15.50 18.91
CA VAL A 456 7.57 -15.80 18.31
C VAL A 456 8.21 -14.52 17.77
N LEU A 457 7.42 -13.68 17.09
CA LEU A 457 7.88 -12.41 16.52
C LEU A 457 8.27 -11.42 17.61
N LYS A 458 7.46 -11.30 18.67
CA LYS A 458 7.74 -10.43 19.82
C LYS A 458 9.07 -10.81 20.47
N ASN A 459 9.27 -12.09 20.77
CA ASN A 459 10.53 -12.57 21.33
C ASN A 459 11.73 -12.34 20.40
N TYR A 460 11.54 -12.53 19.09
CA TYR A 460 12.57 -12.27 18.09
C TYR A 460 13.01 -10.79 18.05
N ILE A 461 12.06 -9.87 18.16
CA ILE A 461 12.28 -8.42 18.15
C ILE A 461 12.84 -7.92 19.48
N GLU A 462 12.38 -8.45 20.62
CA GLU A 462 12.82 -8.05 21.96
C GLU A 462 14.25 -8.52 22.29
N THR A 463 14.71 -9.59 21.63
CA THR A 463 16.07 -10.12 21.82
C THR A 463 17.12 -9.07 21.43
N SER A 464 17.80 -8.53 22.44
CA SER A 464 18.75 -7.42 22.28
C SER A 464 20.00 -7.66 23.12
N GLN A 465 21.10 -8.04 22.49
CA GLN A 465 22.40 -8.18 23.14
C GLN A 465 23.46 -7.38 22.38
N LEU A 466 24.41 -6.82 23.12
CA LEU A 466 25.44 -5.95 22.57
C LEU A 466 26.80 -6.29 23.17
N GLU A 467 27.80 -6.53 22.34
CA GLU A 467 29.20 -6.59 22.77
C GLU A 467 29.93 -5.32 22.31
N ILE A 468 30.64 -4.67 23.24
CA ILE A 468 31.42 -3.46 22.97
C ILE A 468 32.87 -3.73 23.38
N CYS A 469 33.75 -3.63 22.39
CA CYS A 469 35.19 -3.66 22.61
C CYS A 469 35.74 -2.24 22.56
N PHE A 470 36.64 -1.88 23.45
CA PHE A 470 37.29 -0.57 23.42
C PHE A 470 38.78 -0.67 23.74
N HIS A 471 39.57 0.19 23.11
CA HIS A 471 41.02 0.22 23.26
C HIS A 471 41.60 1.59 22.92
N THR A 472 42.62 2.00 23.67
CA THR A 472 43.38 3.23 23.44
C THR A 472 44.73 2.91 22.81
N GLU A 473 45.06 3.59 21.71
CA GLU A 473 46.34 3.46 21.03
C GLU A 473 46.87 4.84 20.66
N ASN A 474 47.96 5.28 21.30
CA ASN A 474 48.52 6.63 21.13
C ASN A 474 47.45 7.70 21.35
N ASN A 475 47.05 8.43 20.30
CA ASN A 475 46.02 9.47 20.31
C ASN A 475 44.67 8.98 19.76
N LYS A 476 44.41 7.67 19.74
CA LYS A 476 43.19 7.09 19.17
C LYS A 476 42.42 6.28 20.20
N LEU A 477 41.10 6.46 20.23
CA LEU A 477 40.16 5.58 20.89
C LEU A 477 39.46 4.75 19.81
N LEU A 478 39.66 3.43 19.87
CA LEU A 478 38.96 2.46 19.04
C LEU A 478 37.80 1.88 19.84
N VAL A 479 36.59 1.95 19.28
CA VAL A 479 35.38 1.32 19.82
C VAL A 479 34.79 0.42 18.75
N SER A 480 34.64 -0.87 19.04
CA SER A 480 33.96 -1.83 18.18
C SER A 480 32.64 -2.23 18.82
N VAL A 481 31.55 -2.10 18.06
CA VAL A 481 30.19 -2.45 18.47
C VAL A 481 29.75 -3.67 17.67
N LEU A 482 29.40 -4.74 18.38
CA LEU A 482 28.94 -6.02 17.81
C LEU A 482 27.53 -6.33 18.32
N PRO A 483 26.48 -5.95 17.56
CA PRO A 483 25.11 -6.29 17.91
C PRO A 483 24.81 -7.77 17.66
N GLN A 484 24.23 -8.42 18.67
CA GLN A 484 23.55 -9.71 18.56
C GLN A 484 22.05 -9.46 18.69
N SER A 485 21.51 -8.67 17.77
CA SER A 485 20.11 -8.27 17.73
C SER A 485 19.70 -7.95 16.30
N MET A 486 18.56 -8.49 15.89
CA MET A 486 18.01 -8.19 14.57
C MET A 486 17.35 -6.81 14.55
N ALA A 487 16.71 -6.43 15.65
CA ALA A 487 16.23 -5.09 15.90
C ALA A 487 17.41 -4.14 16.14
N ALA A 488 17.33 -2.94 15.60
CA ALA A 488 18.35 -1.92 15.72
C ALA A 488 18.48 -1.44 17.18
N LEU A 489 19.73 -1.32 17.64
CA LEU A 489 20.09 -0.83 18.96
C LEU A 489 20.71 0.58 18.86
N GLN A 490 20.43 1.43 19.83
CA GLN A 490 21.04 2.76 19.97
C GLN A 490 21.84 2.83 21.26
N ILE A 491 23.08 3.32 21.20
CA ILE A 491 23.84 3.67 22.40
C ILE A 491 23.34 5.04 22.88
N ASP A 492 22.81 5.09 24.10
CA ASP A 492 22.28 6.31 24.72
C ASP A 492 23.33 7.01 25.58
N GLU A 493 24.19 6.24 26.25
CA GLU A 493 25.26 6.74 27.12
C GLU A 493 26.56 5.96 26.86
N PHE A 494 27.69 6.67 26.77
CA PHE A 494 29.02 6.09 26.75
C PHE A 494 29.96 7.03 27.51
N LYS A 495 30.14 6.81 28.81
CA LYS A 495 30.99 7.64 29.65
C LYS A 495 32.29 6.94 29.98
N ILE A 496 33.39 7.67 29.85
CA ILE A 496 34.72 7.27 30.32
C ILE A 496 35.03 8.13 31.55
N HIS A 497 35.10 7.49 32.72
CA HIS A 497 35.29 8.15 34.02
C HIS A 497 36.75 8.53 34.31
N LYS A 498 37.61 8.38 33.31
CA LYS A 498 39.03 8.71 33.36
C LYS A 498 39.23 9.96 32.51
N GLY A 499 39.52 11.09 33.16
CA GLY A 499 39.65 12.39 32.49
C GLY A 499 40.61 12.35 31.30
N LEU A 500 40.05 12.34 30.09
CA LEU A 500 40.82 12.43 28.85
C LEU A 500 41.13 13.92 28.63
N GLN A 501 42.35 14.35 28.96
CA GLN A 501 42.81 15.73 28.72
C GLN A 501 43.18 15.98 27.24
N ALA A 502 42.35 15.48 26.32
CA ALA A 502 42.56 15.52 24.88
C ALA A 502 41.24 15.82 24.16
N VAL A 503 41.32 16.54 23.05
CA VAL A 503 40.18 16.99 22.25
C VAL A 503 40.05 16.10 21.01
N PRO A 504 38.88 15.50 20.73
CA PRO A 504 38.60 14.81 19.47
C PRO A 504 38.76 15.75 18.27
N VAL A 505 39.48 15.31 17.24
CA VAL A 505 39.73 16.09 16.00
C VAL A 505 39.15 15.42 14.75
N SER A 506 39.03 14.09 14.75
CA SER A 506 38.42 13.36 13.64
C SER A 506 37.79 12.06 14.08
N LEU A 507 36.77 11.64 13.33
CA LEU A 507 36.10 10.36 13.46
C LEU A 507 36.23 9.60 12.14
N LYS A 508 36.66 8.35 12.24
CA LYS A 508 36.56 7.38 11.15
C LYS A 508 35.65 6.24 11.59
N THR A 509 34.67 5.89 10.76
CA THR A 509 33.75 4.78 11.01
C THR A 509 33.96 3.71 9.96
N VAL A 510 34.05 2.45 10.38
CA VAL A 510 34.23 1.29 9.50
C VAL A 510 33.18 0.25 9.83
N VAL A 511 32.46 -0.24 8.83
CA VAL A 511 31.52 -1.37 8.98
C VAL A 511 32.11 -2.60 8.33
N LEU A 512 32.14 -3.69 9.09
CA LEU A 512 32.58 -5.01 8.62
C LEU A 512 31.40 -5.98 8.59
N LEU A 513 31.24 -6.70 7.49
CA LEU A 513 30.31 -7.81 7.34
C LEU A 513 31.10 -9.11 7.23
N ASP A 514 30.91 -10.02 8.20
CA ASP A 514 31.68 -11.26 8.34
C ASP A 514 33.20 -11.03 8.21
N GLY A 515 33.68 -9.94 8.81
CA GLY A 515 35.09 -9.54 8.82
C GLY A 515 35.61 -8.90 7.54
N LYS A 516 34.77 -8.70 6.51
CA LYS A 516 35.11 -7.98 5.28
C LYS A 516 34.67 -6.52 5.35
N LEU A 517 35.51 -5.62 4.83
CA LEU A 517 35.18 -4.20 4.72
C LEU A 517 33.93 -4.02 3.86
N SER A 518 32.90 -3.41 4.44
CA SER A 518 31.65 -3.07 3.76
C SER A 518 31.52 -1.57 3.56
N GLU A 519 31.91 -0.77 4.56
CA GLU A 519 31.78 0.69 4.53
C GLU A 519 32.94 1.35 5.28
N CYS A 520 33.36 2.53 4.82
CA CYS A 520 34.35 3.37 5.48
C CYS A 520 33.98 4.85 5.30
N ARG A 521 33.75 5.55 6.41
CA ARG A 521 33.43 6.98 6.44
C ARG A 521 34.45 7.74 7.28
N SER A 522 34.68 9.02 7.00
CA SER A 522 35.55 9.88 7.82
C SER A 522 35.04 11.31 7.83
N LYS A 523 35.10 11.97 8.98
CA LYS A 523 34.77 13.39 9.15
C LYS A 523 35.65 14.05 10.21
N GLU A 524 35.88 15.36 10.06
CA GLU A 524 36.43 16.18 11.14
C GLU A 524 35.37 16.37 12.22
N VAL A 525 35.81 16.51 13.48
CA VAL A 525 34.89 16.69 14.61
C VAL A 525 35.35 17.86 15.46
N MET A 526 34.42 18.75 15.80
CA MET A 526 34.63 19.78 16.80
C MET A 526 33.86 19.40 18.06
N TYR A 527 34.56 18.96 19.09
CA TYR A 527 33.96 18.51 20.35
C TYR A 527 34.62 19.20 21.54
N ASN A 528 33.85 19.85 22.41
CA ASN A 528 34.41 20.59 23.54
C ASN A 528 34.58 19.69 24.77
N THR A 529 35.81 19.35 25.14
CA THR A 529 36.13 18.52 26.30
C THR A 529 36.54 19.39 27.50
N GLN A 530 35.58 19.87 28.30
CA GLN A 530 35.86 20.63 29.53
C GLN A 530 35.37 19.93 30.81
N GLN A 531 35.47 18.60 30.89
CA GLN A 531 34.96 17.83 32.03
C GLN A 531 35.93 16.73 32.49
N ASP A 532 35.78 16.30 33.75
CA ASP A 532 36.53 15.18 34.36
C ASP A 532 36.13 13.80 33.78
N GLU A 533 35.01 13.74 33.06
CA GLU A 533 34.51 12.57 32.34
C GLU A 533 34.44 12.89 30.84
N PHE A 534 34.72 11.88 29.99
CA PHE A 534 34.54 11.99 28.54
C PHE A 534 33.29 11.23 28.10
N ASP A 535 32.32 11.95 27.54
CA ASP A 535 31.13 11.35 26.92
C ASP A 535 31.38 11.10 25.42
N ALA A 536 31.39 9.83 25.04
CA ALA A 536 31.53 9.38 23.67
C ALA A 536 30.18 9.11 22.98
N ALA A 537 29.04 9.19 23.68
CA ALA A 537 27.73 8.92 23.10
C ALA A 537 27.45 9.71 21.82
N PRO A 538 27.82 11.01 21.71
CA PRO A 538 27.58 11.80 20.50
C PRO A 538 28.20 11.22 19.22
N PHE A 539 29.29 10.45 19.31
CA PHE A 539 29.94 9.84 18.15
C PHE A 539 29.16 8.66 17.55
N PHE A 540 28.16 8.14 18.27
CA PHE A 540 27.34 6.99 17.85
C PHE A 540 25.89 7.38 17.50
N ARG A 541 25.51 8.66 17.59
CA ARG A 541 24.11 9.10 17.46
C ARG A 541 23.54 8.99 16.04
N GLU A 542 24.40 9.03 15.03
CA GLU A 542 24.01 8.95 13.62
C GLU A 542 23.78 7.51 13.17
N ASP A 543 24.18 6.52 13.97
CA ASP A 543 24.14 5.12 13.61
C ASP A 543 23.25 4.31 14.55
N THR A 544 22.61 3.28 13.98
CA THR A 544 21.96 2.24 14.76
C THR A 544 22.64 0.90 14.50
N PHE A 545 22.63 0.02 15.50
CA PHE A 545 23.40 -1.22 15.51
C PHE A 545 22.50 -2.44 15.44
N SER A 546 22.49 -3.13 14.30
CA SER A 546 21.83 -4.44 14.14
C SER A 546 22.73 -5.48 13.49
N THR A 547 22.42 -6.75 13.74
CA THR A 547 22.86 -7.90 12.95
C THR A 547 22.29 -7.80 11.53
N ALA A 548 23.09 -8.20 10.54
CA ALA A 548 22.75 -8.11 9.12
C ALA A 548 22.22 -9.44 8.57
N LEU A 549 21.69 -9.39 7.35
CA LEU A 549 21.34 -10.57 6.57
C LEU A 549 22.20 -10.68 5.31
N ASP A 550 22.54 -11.90 4.89
CA ASP A 550 23.16 -12.16 3.59
C ASP A 550 22.11 -12.28 2.46
N ILE A 551 22.59 -12.54 1.24
CA ILE A 551 21.76 -12.75 0.04
C ILE A 551 20.78 -13.93 0.13
N ASN A 552 20.95 -14.82 1.11
CA ASN A 552 20.06 -15.95 1.39
C ASN A 552 19.18 -15.70 2.63
N SER A 553 19.13 -14.45 3.11
CA SER A 553 18.49 -14.05 4.36
C SER A 553 19.04 -14.77 5.59
N LYS A 554 20.32 -15.17 5.62
CA LYS A 554 20.96 -15.73 6.81
C LYS A 554 21.59 -14.66 7.67
N LYS A 555 21.58 -14.85 9.00
CA LYS A 555 22.26 -13.93 9.92
C LYS A 555 23.76 -13.90 9.62
N VAL A 556 24.30 -12.70 9.44
CA VAL A 556 25.75 -12.48 9.31
C VAL A 556 26.23 -11.47 10.34
N SER A 557 27.44 -11.69 10.84
CA SER A 557 28.02 -10.84 11.87
C SER A 557 28.34 -9.48 11.28
N ARG A 558 27.86 -8.42 11.93
CA ARG A 558 28.19 -7.04 11.56
C ARG A 558 28.91 -6.38 12.72
N MET A 559 30.07 -5.79 12.43
CA MET A 559 30.87 -5.05 13.40
C MET A 559 31.04 -3.62 12.94
N TYR A 560 30.72 -2.68 13.82
CA TYR A 560 30.87 -1.25 13.58
C TYR A 560 32.07 -0.78 14.38
N VAL A 561 33.03 -0.12 13.74
CA VAL A 561 34.26 0.33 14.39
C VAL A 561 34.41 1.83 14.25
N TYR A 562 34.48 2.51 15.39
CA TYR A 562 34.69 3.94 15.51
C TYR A 562 36.12 4.16 15.95
N MET A 563 36.85 4.96 15.18
CA MET A 563 38.18 5.43 15.51
C MET A 563 38.10 6.94 15.72
N ILE A 564 38.09 7.34 16.99
CA ILE A 564 38.11 8.74 17.41
C ILE A 564 39.57 9.13 17.59
N THR A 565 40.04 10.06 16.77
CA THR A 565 41.41 10.59 16.87
C THR A 565 41.40 11.87 17.68
N PHE A 566 42.37 12.02 18.56
CA PHE A 566 42.52 13.16 19.46
C PHE A 566 43.77 13.99 19.11
N ASP A 567 43.77 15.24 19.54
CA ASP A 567 44.91 16.17 19.41
C ASP A 567 46.15 15.75 20.22
N LYS A 568 45.95 14.96 21.28
CA LYS A 568 46.98 14.49 22.22
C LYS A 568 46.86 12.99 22.48
N SER A 569 47.93 12.41 23.02
CA SER A 569 47.95 11.00 23.45
C SER A 569 46.96 10.74 24.60
N LEU A 570 46.30 9.59 24.53
CA LEU A 570 45.39 9.05 25.53
C LEU A 570 46.14 8.16 26.55
N PRO A 571 45.51 7.81 27.70
CA PRO A 571 46.06 6.84 28.64
C PRO A 571 46.42 5.49 27.99
N ALA A 572 47.42 4.80 28.53
CA ALA A 572 47.95 3.55 27.97
C ALA A 572 46.93 2.40 27.92
N SER A 573 45.95 2.37 28.84
CA SER A 573 44.84 1.42 28.82
C SER A 573 43.61 1.94 29.58
N LEU A 574 42.43 1.53 29.11
CA LEU A 574 41.14 1.66 29.78
C LEU A 574 40.71 0.28 30.29
N GLU A 575 40.18 0.22 31.51
CA GLU A 575 39.60 -0.99 32.09
C GLU A 575 38.07 -1.00 31.99
N LYS A 576 37.44 -2.15 32.22
CA LYS A 576 35.97 -2.27 32.22
C LYS A 576 35.30 -1.31 33.20
N ASN A 577 35.91 -1.09 34.37
CA ASN A 577 35.34 -0.22 35.41
C ASN A 577 35.53 1.28 35.10
N ASP A 578 36.33 1.62 34.08
CA ASP A 578 36.51 3.02 33.65
C ASP A 578 35.36 3.49 32.74
N VAL A 579 34.46 2.60 32.31
CA VAL A 579 33.45 2.89 31.28
C VAL A 579 32.03 2.51 31.73
N THR A 580 31.09 3.43 31.60
CA THR A 580 29.65 3.19 31.74
C THR A 580 28.97 3.30 30.39
N ILE A 581 28.14 2.31 30.05
CA ILE A 581 27.38 2.29 28.79
C ILE A 581 25.93 1.91 29.06
N SER A 582 25.01 2.64 28.43
CA SER A 582 23.62 2.22 28.29
C SER A 582 23.20 2.25 26.82
N ALA A 583 22.32 1.33 26.47
CA ALA A 583 21.75 1.24 25.12
C ALA A 583 20.30 0.79 25.20
N ARG A 584 19.53 1.12 24.17
CA ARG A 584 18.13 0.70 24.01
C ARG A 584 17.88 0.04 22.66
N ASN A 585 16.89 -0.84 22.63
CA ASN A 585 16.30 -1.33 21.40
C ASN A 585 15.40 -0.24 20.81
N THR A 586 15.73 0.24 19.61
CA THR A 586 15.02 1.36 18.97
C THR A 586 13.60 1.01 18.55
N VAL A 587 13.32 -0.27 18.31
CA VAL A 587 12.01 -0.78 17.93
C VAL A 587 11.06 -0.82 19.13
N THR A 588 11.54 -1.35 20.27
CA THR A 588 10.71 -1.57 21.47
C THR A 588 10.78 -0.44 22.49
N GLY A 589 11.79 0.42 22.39
CA GLY A 589 12.13 1.45 23.38
C GLY A 589 12.71 0.91 24.69
N GLN A 590 12.87 -0.41 24.83
CA GLN A 590 13.35 -1.04 26.07
C GLN A 590 14.89 -1.04 26.17
N PRO A 591 15.46 -1.02 27.39
CA PRO A 591 16.90 -1.20 27.58
C PRO A 591 17.39 -2.52 26.97
N VAL A 592 18.62 -2.50 26.42
CA VAL A 592 19.28 -3.71 25.90
C VAL A 592 19.44 -4.74 27.02
N SER A 593 19.05 -5.99 26.76
CA SER A 593 18.98 -7.04 27.77
C SER A 593 20.34 -7.45 28.38
N SER A 594 21.43 -7.29 27.62
CA SER A 594 22.79 -7.58 28.08
C SER A 594 23.83 -6.78 27.28
N ILE A 595 24.75 -6.12 27.98
CA ILE A 595 25.91 -5.42 27.40
C ILE A 595 27.19 -6.08 27.92
N ARG A 596 28.00 -6.62 27.02
CA ARG A 596 29.31 -7.20 27.33
C ARG A 596 30.42 -6.23 26.96
N LEU A 597 31.20 -5.81 27.96
CA LEU A 597 32.37 -4.93 27.77
C LEU A 597 33.66 -5.74 27.71
N VAL A 598 34.47 -5.51 26.67
CA VAL A 598 35.76 -6.18 26.45
C VAL A 598 36.87 -5.14 26.23
N PRO A 599 37.83 -4.97 27.17
CA PRO A 599 38.88 -3.95 27.06
C PRO A 599 40.06 -4.41 26.16
N GLN A 600 39.78 -5.10 25.05
CA GLN A 600 40.76 -5.55 24.05
C GLN A 600 40.12 -5.65 22.66
N VAL A 601 40.89 -5.34 21.59
CA VAL A 601 40.44 -5.44 20.19
C VAL A 601 40.68 -6.87 19.66
N HIS A 602 39.78 -7.38 18.81
CA HIS A 602 40.04 -8.60 18.06
C HIS A 602 41.24 -8.41 17.11
N GLY A 603 42.35 -9.10 17.40
CA GLY A 603 43.67 -8.82 16.80
C GLY A 603 43.78 -8.95 15.27
N GLY A 604 42.90 -9.69 14.58
CA GLY A 604 42.95 -9.85 13.12
C GLY A 604 42.31 -8.72 12.30
N ILE A 605 41.55 -7.84 12.96
CA ILE A 605 40.73 -6.80 12.31
C ILE A 605 41.43 -5.41 12.31
N ARG A 606 42.42 -5.24 13.18
CA ARG A 606 43.11 -3.96 13.46
C ARG A 606 43.80 -3.33 12.23
N ASP A 607 44.62 -4.09 11.52
CA ASP A 607 45.46 -3.53 10.44
C ASP A 607 44.65 -3.17 9.19
N GLY A 608 43.59 -3.94 8.88
CA GLY A 608 42.68 -3.66 7.76
C GLY A 608 41.83 -2.40 7.97
N ILE A 609 41.39 -2.14 9.21
CA ILE A 609 40.63 -0.93 9.57
C ILE A 609 41.51 0.32 9.45
N LEU A 610 42.76 0.25 9.89
CA LEU A 610 43.70 1.38 9.78
C LEU A 610 44.00 1.72 8.32
N ALA A 611 44.12 0.71 7.45
CA ALA A 611 44.41 0.87 6.02
C ALA A 611 43.20 1.23 5.13
N ALA A 612 41.95 1.03 5.61
CA ALA A 612 40.75 1.33 4.83
C ALA A 612 40.70 2.82 4.45
N SER A 613 40.45 3.13 3.17
CA SER A 613 40.21 4.52 2.73
C SER A 613 38.70 4.76 2.61
N PRO A 614 38.20 5.99 2.84
CA PRO A 614 36.81 6.33 2.54
C PRO A 614 36.50 6.01 1.06
N SER A 615 35.27 5.60 0.76
CA SER A 615 34.85 5.49 -0.64
C SER A 615 34.73 6.89 -1.26
N ASP A 616 35.19 7.04 -2.50
CA ASP A 616 35.00 8.24 -3.33
C ASP A 616 33.53 8.36 -3.82
N THR A 617 32.57 8.18 -2.91
CA THR A 617 31.16 8.41 -3.22
C THR A 617 30.94 9.92 -3.29
N ILE A 618 30.86 10.43 -4.52
CA ILE A 618 30.44 11.80 -4.81
C ILE A 618 29.02 11.97 -4.27
N ASP A 619 28.81 12.96 -3.42
CA ASP A 619 27.49 13.33 -2.88
C ASP A 619 26.53 13.71 -4.02
N ALA A 620 25.26 13.35 -3.90
CA ALA A 620 24.23 13.55 -4.94
C ALA A 620 24.09 15.03 -5.37
N PHE A 621 24.32 15.97 -4.45
CA PHE A 621 24.38 17.39 -4.79
C PHE A 621 25.55 17.71 -5.74
N THR A 622 26.72 17.12 -5.51
CA THR A 622 27.91 17.34 -6.33
C THR A 622 27.74 16.74 -7.73
N GLU A 623 27.10 15.58 -7.82
CA GLU A 623 26.71 14.98 -9.10
C GLU A 623 25.76 15.88 -9.87
N PHE A 624 24.69 16.36 -9.22
CA PHE A 624 23.74 17.30 -9.83
C PHE A 624 24.40 18.61 -10.28
N GLN A 625 25.24 19.21 -9.44
CA GLN A 625 25.98 20.44 -9.78
C GLN A 625 26.91 20.21 -10.98
N THR A 626 27.48 19.02 -11.12
CA THR A 626 28.31 18.65 -12.28
C THR A 626 27.47 18.48 -13.54
N GLN A 627 26.25 17.94 -13.42
CA GLN A 627 25.32 17.78 -14.53
C GLN A 627 24.75 19.13 -15.00
N PHE A 628 24.50 20.05 -14.07
CA PHE A 628 23.91 21.38 -14.33
C PHE A 628 24.81 22.52 -13.84
N PRO A 629 26.04 22.68 -14.40
CA PRO A 629 27.04 23.63 -13.90
C PRO A 629 26.65 25.10 -14.12
N PHE A 630 25.64 25.37 -14.94
CA PHE A 630 25.09 26.70 -15.20
C PHE A 630 24.04 27.12 -14.17
N LEU A 631 23.52 26.21 -13.35
CA LEU A 631 22.64 26.54 -12.23
C LEU A 631 23.51 27.04 -11.07
N ASN A 632 23.25 28.26 -10.61
CA ASN A 632 23.93 28.77 -9.40
C ASN A 632 23.23 28.18 -8.17
N VAL A 633 23.81 27.10 -7.65
CA VAL A 633 23.24 26.32 -6.55
C VAL A 633 24.19 26.17 -5.37
N THR A 634 23.63 26.12 -4.16
CA THR A 634 24.36 25.77 -2.92
C THR A 634 23.59 24.72 -2.13
N LYS A 635 24.31 23.96 -1.29
CA LYS A 635 23.74 23.01 -0.34
C LYS A 635 23.88 23.55 1.08
N THR A 636 22.81 23.48 1.87
CA THR A 636 22.84 23.85 3.30
C THR A 636 23.09 22.65 4.20
N GLU A 637 23.43 22.89 5.47
CA GLU A 637 23.54 21.84 6.49
C GLU A 637 22.21 21.14 6.79
N ASN A 638 21.08 21.77 6.45
CA ASN A 638 19.73 21.23 6.64
C ASN A 638 19.25 20.38 5.46
N ASN A 639 20.18 19.92 4.59
CA ASN A 639 19.85 19.19 3.37
C ASN A 639 18.89 19.97 2.45
N GLU A 640 19.16 21.26 2.26
CA GLU A 640 18.44 22.07 1.26
C GLU A 640 19.35 22.37 0.08
N LEU A 641 18.78 22.31 -1.14
CA LEU A 641 19.41 22.78 -2.37
C LEU A 641 18.82 24.15 -2.71
N ILE A 642 19.61 25.21 -2.60
CA ILE A 642 19.19 26.57 -2.90
C ILE A 642 19.54 26.90 -4.35
N VAL A 643 18.53 27.18 -5.17
CA VAL A 643 18.67 27.80 -6.49
C VAL A 643 18.64 29.31 -6.31
N HIS A 644 19.81 29.93 -6.49
CA HIS A 644 19.96 31.37 -6.31
C HIS A 644 19.31 32.17 -7.43
N LYS A 645 19.01 33.44 -7.15
CA LYS A 645 18.47 34.37 -8.14
C LYS A 645 19.28 34.36 -9.45
N GLY A 646 18.60 34.11 -10.57
CA GLY A 646 19.18 34.11 -11.91
C GLY A 646 18.16 33.82 -13.00
N THR A 647 18.61 33.80 -14.26
CA THR A 647 17.82 33.26 -15.38
C THR A 647 18.51 32.01 -15.89
N TYR A 648 17.80 30.89 -15.85
CA TYR A 648 18.33 29.56 -16.20
C TYR A 648 17.52 28.97 -17.34
N THR A 649 18.21 28.33 -18.28
CA THR A 649 17.58 27.58 -19.37
C THR A 649 17.88 26.11 -19.21
N LEU A 650 16.85 25.28 -19.22
CA LEU A 650 16.94 23.82 -19.13
C LEU A 650 16.43 23.21 -20.44
N GLU A 651 17.30 22.56 -21.19
CA GLU A 651 16.97 21.88 -22.46
C GLU A 651 16.84 20.36 -22.32
N GLN A 652 17.07 19.83 -21.11
CA GLN A 652 16.93 18.42 -20.77
C GLN A 652 16.24 18.30 -19.41
N ASP A 653 15.60 17.16 -19.15
CA ASP A 653 14.94 16.87 -17.88
C ASP A 653 15.92 17.07 -16.71
N ALA A 654 15.45 17.73 -15.64
CA ALA A 654 16.19 17.97 -14.43
C ALA A 654 15.51 17.26 -13.25
N TYR A 655 16.15 16.20 -12.75
CA TYR A 655 15.72 15.49 -11.56
C TYR A 655 16.55 16.00 -10.38
N MET A 656 15.89 16.67 -9.44
CA MET A 656 16.56 17.20 -8.26
C MET A 656 16.99 16.04 -7.36
N PRO A 657 18.12 16.15 -6.64
CA PRO A 657 18.61 15.05 -5.81
C PRO A 657 17.62 14.67 -4.71
N TYR A 658 17.37 13.37 -4.55
CA TYR A 658 16.64 12.83 -3.40
C TYR A 658 17.34 13.19 -2.08
N GLY A 659 16.55 13.40 -1.03
CA GLY A 659 16.97 13.85 0.28
C GLY A 659 17.30 15.33 0.37
N LEU A 660 17.12 16.13 -0.70
CA LEU A 660 17.35 17.57 -0.69
C LEU A 660 16.08 18.36 -1.00
N LYS A 661 15.60 19.15 -0.03
CA LYS A 661 14.51 20.09 -0.27
C LYS A 661 14.98 21.23 -1.17
N VAL A 662 14.24 21.53 -2.23
CA VAL A 662 14.63 22.58 -3.19
C VAL A 662 14.06 23.93 -2.78
N ILE A 663 14.93 24.93 -2.67
CA ILE A 663 14.57 26.33 -2.39
C ILE A 663 14.84 27.17 -3.64
N ILE A 664 13.85 27.93 -4.11
CA ILE A 664 14.05 28.86 -5.25
C ILE A 664 13.90 30.29 -4.75
N GLU A 665 14.97 31.09 -4.87
CA GLU A 665 15.00 32.46 -4.38
C GLU A 665 14.21 33.44 -5.27
N ALA A 666 13.74 34.53 -4.65
CA ALA A 666 13.02 35.63 -5.31
C ALA A 666 13.71 36.15 -6.57
N GLY A 667 12.92 36.45 -7.61
CA GLY A 667 13.40 36.99 -8.88
C GLY A 667 14.12 35.97 -9.78
N THR A 668 14.04 34.67 -9.47
CA THR A 668 14.54 33.60 -10.33
C THR A 668 13.61 33.38 -11.53
N LYS A 669 14.20 33.17 -12.71
CA LYS A 669 13.49 32.78 -13.93
C LYS A 669 14.04 31.47 -14.47
N ILE A 670 13.18 30.48 -14.66
CA ILE A 670 13.52 29.18 -15.24
C ILE A 670 12.78 29.02 -16.56
N LEU A 671 13.53 28.85 -17.64
CA LEU A 671 13.06 28.62 -18.99
C LEU A 671 13.26 27.15 -19.35
N LEU A 672 12.19 26.44 -19.65
CA LEU A 672 12.21 25.00 -19.93
C LEU A 672 12.00 24.75 -21.44
N GLY A 673 12.83 23.91 -22.05
CA GLY A 673 12.69 23.49 -23.45
C GLY A 673 11.44 22.63 -23.69
N GLU A 674 11.17 22.34 -24.96
CA GLU A 674 10.02 21.52 -25.39
C GLU A 674 10.02 20.16 -24.67
N ASN A 675 8.90 19.81 -24.02
CA ASN A 675 8.71 18.57 -23.24
C ASN A 675 9.67 18.34 -22.05
N VAL A 676 10.51 19.32 -21.69
CA VAL A 676 11.44 19.21 -20.55
C VAL A 676 10.69 19.22 -19.23
N ALA A 677 11.02 18.29 -18.34
CA ALA A 677 10.50 18.21 -16.97
C ALA A 677 11.53 18.69 -15.94
N LEU A 678 11.05 19.34 -14.87
CA LEU A 678 11.83 19.58 -13.65
C LEU A 678 11.10 18.91 -12.49
N ILE A 679 11.72 17.90 -11.89
CA ILE A 679 11.12 17.06 -10.84
C ILE A 679 11.86 17.22 -9.51
N CYS A 680 11.13 17.53 -8.45
CA CYS A 680 11.59 17.60 -7.06
C CYS A 680 11.01 16.44 -6.22
N TYR A 681 11.74 15.91 -5.22
CA TYR A 681 11.33 14.71 -4.45
C TYR A 681 11.09 14.90 -2.95
N ASP A 682 11.62 15.96 -2.33
CA ASP A 682 11.54 16.19 -0.88
C ASP A 682 10.90 17.55 -0.58
N GLY A 683 9.91 17.89 -1.41
CA GLY A 683 9.18 19.15 -1.36
C GLY A 683 9.97 20.34 -1.91
N ILE A 684 9.31 21.50 -1.89
CA ILE A 684 9.85 22.74 -2.44
C ILE A 684 9.56 23.95 -1.54
N ASP A 685 10.32 25.02 -1.72
CA ASP A 685 10.06 26.34 -1.15
C ASP A 685 10.40 27.43 -2.18
N ILE A 686 9.38 27.94 -2.88
CA ILE A 686 9.53 29.04 -3.84
C ILE A 686 9.26 30.36 -3.12
N ARG A 687 10.33 31.12 -2.89
CA ARG A 687 10.32 32.34 -2.07
C ARG A 687 10.24 33.59 -2.92
N GLY A 688 9.30 33.64 -3.86
CA GLY A 688 9.01 34.85 -4.62
C GLY A 688 8.54 35.99 -3.70
N THR A 689 8.57 37.21 -4.24
CA THR A 689 7.95 38.39 -3.59
C THR A 689 7.14 39.15 -4.62
N ALA A 690 6.22 40.02 -4.19
CA ALA A 690 5.46 40.89 -5.11
C ALA A 690 6.37 41.72 -6.04
N ASP A 691 7.52 42.21 -5.54
CA ASP A 691 8.47 43.01 -6.33
C ASP A 691 9.42 42.14 -7.18
N ALA A 692 9.62 40.88 -6.81
CA ALA A 692 10.53 39.95 -7.48
C ALA A 692 9.92 38.53 -7.47
N PRO A 693 8.91 38.27 -8.31
CA PRO A 693 8.30 36.96 -8.40
C PRO A 693 9.25 35.94 -9.01
N VAL A 694 9.00 34.66 -8.74
CA VAL A 694 9.68 33.55 -9.44
C VAL A 694 8.89 33.19 -10.69
N SER A 695 9.56 32.98 -11.82
CA SER A 695 8.90 32.67 -13.09
C SER A 695 9.40 31.37 -13.69
N ILE A 696 8.49 30.43 -13.95
CA ILE A 696 8.75 29.13 -14.58
C ILE A 696 7.91 29.08 -15.86
N THR A 697 8.55 28.99 -17.02
CA THR A 697 7.83 29.05 -18.30
C THR A 697 8.59 28.33 -19.42
N ALA A 698 7.92 28.08 -20.53
CA ALA A 698 8.57 27.52 -21.71
C ALA A 698 9.60 28.50 -22.30
N LEU A 699 10.68 27.95 -22.84
CA LEU A 699 11.69 28.69 -23.60
C LEU A 699 11.07 29.32 -24.87
N ASP A 700 10.15 28.60 -25.50
CA ASP A 700 9.32 29.04 -26.61
C ASP A 700 7.85 28.75 -26.27
N PRO A 701 6.99 29.78 -26.08
CA PRO A 701 5.57 29.59 -25.78
C PRO A 701 4.78 28.72 -26.78
N ALA A 702 5.26 28.58 -28.02
CA ALA A 702 4.64 27.69 -29.01
C ALA A 702 5.03 26.22 -28.84
N LYS A 703 6.01 25.94 -27.97
CA LYS A 703 6.56 24.61 -27.69
C LYS A 703 6.55 24.38 -26.18
N PRO A 704 5.41 23.95 -25.63
CA PRO A 704 5.26 23.83 -24.18
C PRO A 704 6.35 22.95 -23.59
N TYR A 705 6.81 23.33 -22.40
CA TYR A 705 7.64 22.44 -21.59
C TYR A 705 6.79 21.27 -21.08
N GLY A 706 7.42 20.24 -20.53
CA GLY A 706 6.72 19.14 -19.86
C GLY A 706 6.04 19.62 -18.58
N THR A 707 6.52 19.19 -17.43
CA THR A 707 5.92 19.54 -16.13
C THR A 707 6.95 20.13 -15.17
N PHE A 708 6.49 20.94 -14.22
CA PHE A 708 7.18 21.15 -12.97
C PHE A 708 6.53 20.23 -11.93
N GLY A 709 7.21 19.13 -11.60
CA GLY A 709 6.70 18.09 -10.73
C GLY A 709 7.31 18.15 -9.33
N VAL A 710 6.49 17.91 -8.32
CA VAL A 710 6.92 17.67 -6.94
C VAL A 710 6.32 16.35 -6.51
N LEU A 711 7.17 15.37 -6.25
CA LEU A 711 6.80 14.11 -5.63
C LEU A 711 7.27 14.14 -4.17
N GLY A 712 6.58 13.45 -3.28
CA GLY A 712 7.00 13.36 -1.88
C GLY A 712 6.32 12.19 -1.17
N ASP A 713 6.11 12.38 0.13
CA ASP A 713 5.32 11.53 1.02
C ASP A 713 4.52 12.35 2.05
N GLU A 714 3.88 11.66 3.00
CA GLU A 714 3.10 12.26 4.09
C GLU A 714 3.93 13.20 5.01
N SER A 715 5.26 13.07 5.02
CA SER A 715 6.16 13.95 5.79
C SER A 715 6.61 15.19 5.00
N THR A 716 6.37 15.20 3.70
CA THR A 716 6.86 16.23 2.78
C THR A 716 6.02 17.50 2.83
N ALA A 717 6.67 18.67 2.85
CA ALA A 717 6.01 19.97 2.87
C ALA A 717 6.52 20.89 1.75
N SER A 718 5.57 21.42 0.97
CA SER A 718 5.81 22.30 -0.18
C SER A 718 5.16 23.67 0.00
N SER A 719 5.93 24.73 -0.26
CA SER A 719 5.43 26.12 -0.24
C SER A 719 5.81 26.85 -1.53
N ILE A 720 4.84 27.55 -2.11
CA ILE A 720 5.01 28.37 -3.30
C ILE A 720 4.39 29.74 -3.03
N CYS A 721 5.20 30.80 -3.07
CA CYS A 721 4.73 32.16 -2.84
C CYS A 721 5.21 33.07 -3.98
N HIS A 722 4.31 33.92 -4.50
CA HIS A 722 4.61 34.88 -5.57
C HIS A 722 5.35 34.26 -6.78
N ALA A 723 4.75 33.22 -7.35
CA ALA A 723 5.30 32.52 -8.51
C ALA A 723 4.40 32.66 -9.74
N SER A 724 4.95 32.40 -10.93
CA SER A 724 4.19 32.26 -12.17
C SER A 724 4.58 30.97 -12.90
N PHE A 725 3.60 30.16 -13.30
CA PHE A 725 3.78 28.97 -14.14
C PHE A 725 3.02 29.17 -15.45
N SER A 726 3.65 28.93 -16.61
CA SER A 726 2.96 29.07 -17.90
C SER A 726 3.55 28.27 -19.04
N HIS A 727 2.70 27.81 -19.96
CA HIS A 727 3.09 27.02 -21.13
C HIS A 727 3.73 25.65 -20.79
N GLY A 728 3.24 25.00 -19.74
CA GLY A 728 3.56 23.58 -19.44
C GLY A 728 2.58 22.62 -20.08
N ARG A 729 2.83 21.32 -20.00
CA ARG A 729 1.94 20.25 -20.46
C ARG A 729 2.05 18.98 -19.60
N GLU A 730 1.19 18.01 -19.82
CA GLU A 730 1.27 16.70 -19.21
C GLU A 730 2.56 15.95 -19.58
N ARG A 731 3.18 15.26 -18.62
CA ARG A 731 4.45 14.56 -18.85
C ARG A 731 4.55 13.30 -17.99
N MET A 732 4.99 12.21 -18.63
CA MET A 732 5.38 10.98 -17.95
C MET A 732 6.89 10.99 -17.65
N ALA A 733 7.31 11.32 -16.43
CA ALA A 733 8.72 11.42 -16.05
C ALA A 733 9.07 10.40 -14.95
N ASN A 734 10.16 9.65 -15.13
CA ASN A 734 10.55 8.53 -14.24
C ASN A 734 9.38 7.59 -13.86
N GLY A 735 8.51 7.30 -14.83
CA GLY A 735 7.35 6.42 -14.65
C GLY A 735 6.14 7.07 -13.97
N VAL A 736 6.25 8.33 -13.53
CA VAL A 736 5.17 9.09 -12.89
C VAL A 736 4.44 9.91 -13.94
N TYR A 737 3.10 9.85 -13.93
CA TYR A 737 2.25 10.67 -14.80
C TYR A 737 1.86 11.97 -14.10
N PHE A 738 2.45 13.07 -14.55
CA PHE A 738 2.10 14.41 -14.13
C PHE A 738 1.14 15.02 -15.15
N SER A 739 -0.11 15.24 -14.76
CA SER A 739 -1.17 15.72 -15.67
C SER A 739 -1.23 17.25 -15.79
N GLY A 740 -0.45 17.99 -14.99
CA GLY A 740 -0.46 19.46 -15.01
C GLY A 740 0.88 20.12 -15.34
N ALA A 741 0.82 21.42 -15.66
CA ALA A 741 2.00 22.27 -15.83
C ALA A 741 2.80 22.43 -14.52
N LEU A 742 2.07 22.44 -13.40
CA LEU A 742 2.57 22.20 -12.05
C LEU A 742 1.85 20.96 -11.52
N SER A 743 2.59 19.99 -11.00
CA SER A 743 2.00 18.79 -10.40
C SER A 743 2.65 18.49 -9.06
N ILE A 744 1.84 18.27 -8.01
CA ILE A 744 2.30 18.01 -6.65
C ILE A 744 1.63 16.73 -6.13
N HIS A 745 2.38 15.65 -5.98
CA HIS A 745 1.85 14.35 -5.57
C HIS A 745 2.44 13.93 -4.23
N HIS A 746 1.61 13.34 -3.37
CA HIS A 746 2.00 12.78 -2.07
C HIS A 746 2.74 13.81 -1.20
N ASN A 747 2.03 14.78 -0.63
CA ASN A 747 2.64 15.79 0.25
C ASN A 747 1.78 15.92 1.51
N GLY A 748 2.41 15.89 2.69
CA GLY A 748 1.71 16.14 3.95
C GLY A 748 1.14 17.57 4.04
N ASN A 749 1.82 18.55 3.45
CA ASN A 749 1.36 19.94 3.45
C ASN A 749 1.75 20.69 2.17
N VAL A 750 0.79 21.37 1.55
CA VAL A 750 0.97 22.17 0.33
C VAL A 750 0.38 23.56 0.53
N ILE A 751 1.21 24.60 0.42
CA ILE A 751 0.80 25.99 0.53
C ILE A 751 1.16 26.72 -0.76
N ILE A 752 0.18 27.25 -1.48
CA ILE A 752 0.38 28.07 -2.68
C ILE A 752 -0.31 29.41 -2.48
N LYS A 753 0.48 30.49 -2.47
CA LYS A 753 -0.02 31.85 -2.25
C LYS A 753 0.43 32.81 -3.35
N ASP A 754 -0.45 33.76 -3.66
CA ASP A 754 -0.15 34.90 -4.54
C ASP A 754 0.49 34.48 -5.87
N THR A 755 0.02 33.36 -6.43
CA THR A 755 0.64 32.66 -7.57
C THR A 755 -0.28 32.71 -8.79
N HIS A 756 0.31 32.84 -9.98
CA HIS A 756 -0.40 32.87 -11.25
C HIS A 756 -0.05 31.63 -12.10
N VAL A 757 -1.06 30.88 -12.53
CA VAL A 757 -0.88 29.76 -13.47
C VAL A 757 -1.72 30.01 -14.71
N ALA A 758 -1.05 30.08 -15.87
CA ALA A 758 -1.73 30.47 -17.09
C ALA A 758 -1.22 29.79 -18.35
N SER A 759 -2.11 29.65 -19.34
CA SER A 759 -1.75 29.15 -20.67
C SER A 759 -1.04 27.78 -20.63
N SER A 760 -1.39 26.93 -19.67
CA SER A 760 -1.03 25.51 -19.68
C SER A 760 -1.64 24.82 -20.90
N HIS A 761 -0.90 23.89 -21.51
CA HIS A 761 -1.34 23.00 -22.56
C HIS A 761 -1.69 21.60 -22.04
N ALA A 762 -1.60 21.39 -20.72
CA ALA A 762 -1.89 20.12 -20.07
C ALA A 762 -3.40 19.91 -19.87
N ASP A 763 -3.76 18.70 -19.44
CA ASP A 763 -5.09 18.40 -18.90
C ASP A 763 -5.39 19.32 -17.69
N ASP A 764 -4.37 19.62 -16.86
CA ASP A 764 -4.52 20.47 -15.68
C ASP A 764 -3.58 21.70 -15.68
N GLY A 765 -4.04 22.85 -15.20
CA GLY A 765 -3.16 23.96 -14.85
C GLY A 765 -2.26 23.57 -13.67
N ILE A 766 -2.89 23.22 -12.55
CA ILE A 766 -2.27 22.55 -11.41
C ILE A 766 -2.96 21.21 -11.18
N ASN A 767 -2.16 20.16 -10.96
CA ASN A 767 -2.65 18.88 -10.45
C ASN A 767 -2.07 18.61 -9.05
N ILE A 768 -2.92 18.39 -8.04
CA ILE A 768 -2.47 17.96 -6.70
C ILE A 768 -3.13 16.62 -6.37
N LYS A 769 -2.31 15.61 -6.04
CA LYS A 769 -2.79 14.26 -5.72
C LYS A 769 -2.31 13.80 -4.36
N TYR A 770 -3.20 13.24 -3.55
CA TYR A 770 -2.87 12.65 -2.25
C TYR A 770 -2.14 13.62 -1.30
N ALA A 771 -2.70 14.83 -1.14
CA ALA A 771 -2.17 15.81 -0.19
C ALA A 771 -3.05 15.91 1.07
N GLU A 772 -2.44 15.71 2.24
CA GLU A 772 -3.15 15.67 3.53
C GLU A 772 -3.63 17.06 3.98
N SER A 773 -2.90 18.11 3.61
CA SER A 773 -3.28 19.49 3.87
C SER A 773 -2.92 20.39 2.70
N ILE A 774 -3.90 21.13 2.19
CA ILE A 774 -3.69 22.11 1.12
C ILE A 774 -4.22 23.51 1.51
N LEU A 775 -3.51 24.55 1.06
CA LEU A 775 -3.98 25.93 1.06
C LEU A 775 -3.62 26.60 -0.27
N LEU A 776 -4.63 26.92 -1.07
CA LEU A 776 -4.51 27.82 -2.22
C LEU A 776 -5.10 29.18 -1.82
N GLU A 777 -4.29 30.24 -1.81
CA GLU A 777 -4.72 31.57 -1.35
C GLU A 777 -4.28 32.69 -2.29
N ASN A 778 -5.20 33.59 -2.67
CA ASN A 778 -4.92 34.74 -3.53
C ASN A 778 -4.29 34.36 -4.89
N CYS A 779 -4.62 33.18 -5.42
CA CYS A 779 -4.06 32.70 -6.68
C CYS A 779 -4.95 33.09 -7.87
N VAL A 780 -4.33 33.16 -9.06
CA VAL A 780 -5.02 33.38 -10.34
C VAL A 780 -4.74 32.20 -11.25
N PHE A 781 -5.80 31.63 -11.81
CA PHE A 781 -5.75 30.56 -12.80
C PHE A 781 -6.47 31.02 -14.06
N GLU A 782 -5.74 31.05 -15.18
CA GLU A 782 -6.21 31.77 -16.35
C GLU A 782 -5.85 31.05 -17.65
N ASN A 783 -6.86 30.78 -18.48
CA ASN A 783 -6.67 30.32 -19.85
C ASN A 783 -5.80 29.05 -19.98
N ASN A 784 -5.80 28.17 -18.96
CA ASN A 784 -5.24 26.83 -19.09
C ASN A 784 -6.13 25.98 -20.02
N PHE A 785 -5.54 25.01 -20.72
CA PHE A 785 -6.19 24.30 -21.83
C PHE A 785 -7.47 23.57 -21.42
N ALA A 786 -7.44 22.79 -20.33
CA ALA A 786 -8.61 22.14 -19.75
C ALA A 786 -8.84 22.59 -18.29
N ASP A 787 -8.64 21.72 -17.30
CA ASP A 787 -8.92 22.04 -15.90
C ASP A 787 -7.93 23.08 -15.39
N GLN A 788 -8.41 24.07 -14.64
CA GLN A 788 -7.49 25.06 -14.07
C GLN A 788 -6.75 24.49 -12.85
N VAL A 789 -7.49 23.81 -11.98
CA VAL A 789 -6.97 23.10 -10.81
C VAL A 789 -7.73 21.79 -10.64
N ASP A 790 -6.98 20.69 -10.58
CA ASP A 790 -7.49 19.36 -10.24
C ASP A 790 -6.92 18.91 -8.88
N LEU A 791 -7.81 18.55 -7.97
CA LEU A 791 -7.50 18.07 -6.62
C LEU A 791 -8.06 16.65 -6.42
N ASP A 792 -7.15 15.69 -6.50
CA ASP A 792 -7.43 14.26 -6.31
C ASP A 792 -7.06 13.81 -4.89
N TYR A 793 -8.04 13.35 -4.12
CA TYR A 793 -7.85 12.81 -2.78
C TYR A 793 -7.10 13.76 -1.82
N CYS A 794 -7.42 15.04 -1.90
CA CYS A 794 -6.80 16.09 -1.10
C CYS A 794 -7.74 16.60 0.00
N THR A 795 -7.17 17.20 1.04
CA THR A 795 -7.92 17.87 2.10
C THR A 795 -7.40 19.30 2.31
N GLY A 796 -8.27 20.31 2.33
CA GLY A 796 -7.81 21.68 2.61
C GLY A 796 -8.70 22.81 2.11
N ASN A 797 -8.09 23.95 1.78
CA ASN A 797 -8.77 25.22 1.53
C ASN A 797 -8.37 25.89 0.21
N VAL A 798 -9.34 26.50 -0.47
CA VAL A 798 -9.15 27.36 -1.65
C VAL A 798 -9.82 28.71 -1.38
N ILE A 799 -9.03 29.78 -1.25
CA ILE A 799 -9.47 31.04 -0.67
C ILE A 799 -9.04 32.23 -1.54
N ASN A 800 -9.96 33.15 -1.81
CA ASN A 800 -9.69 34.40 -2.54
C ASN A 800 -9.03 34.19 -3.92
N CYS A 801 -9.28 33.05 -4.56
CA CYS A 801 -8.72 32.72 -5.86
C CYS A 801 -9.63 33.16 -7.01
N ARG A 802 -9.02 33.39 -8.18
CA ARG A 802 -9.73 33.77 -9.41
C ARG A 802 -9.45 32.77 -10.52
N PHE A 803 -10.51 32.20 -11.09
CA PHE A 803 -10.52 31.23 -12.17
C PHE A 803 -11.22 31.83 -13.38
N LEU A 804 -10.54 31.87 -14.54
CA LEU A 804 -11.01 32.62 -15.72
C LEU A 804 -10.62 31.95 -17.04
N VAL A 805 -11.56 31.88 -17.98
CA VAL A 805 -11.35 31.44 -19.38
C VAL A 805 -11.87 32.48 -20.36
N ASP A 806 -10.97 33.25 -20.97
CA ASP A 806 -11.27 34.34 -21.92
C ASP A 806 -10.87 34.02 -23.37
N ASN A 807 -10.47 32.78 -23.64
CA ASN A 807 -10.09 32.29 -24.96
C ASN A 807 -10.97 31.13 -25.43
N ASP A 808 -10.74 30.67 -26.67
CA ASP A 808 -11.38 29.48 -27.23
C ASP A 808 -10.64 28.17 -26.79
N ALA A 809 -10.23 28.08 -25.51
CA ALA A 809 -9.63 26.85 -24.94
C ALA A 809 -10.62 25.67 -24.93
N ASP A 810 -10.22 24.51 -24.39
CA ASP A 810 -11.06 23.30 -24.41
C ASP A 810 -12.44 23.58 -23.79
N PHE A 811 -13.48 23.05 -24.44
CA PHE A 811 -14.85 23.16 -23.99
C PHE A 811 -15.16 22.25 -22.80
N ASN A 812 -14.23 21.36 -22.41
CA ASN A 812 -14.42 20.36 -21.36
C ASN A 812 -13.66 20.65 -20.06
N GLY A 813 -12.97 21.79 -19.95
CA GLY A 813 -12.21 22.15 -18.76
C GLY A 813 -13.07 22.76 -17.64
N ASP A 814 -12.75 22.39 -16.41
CA ASP A 814 -13.38 22.87 -15.18
C ASP A 814 -12.50 23.92 -14.46
N GLY A 815 -13.15 24.82 -13.70
CA GLY A 815 -12.40 25.78 -12.88
C GLY A 815 -11.71 25.12 -11.69
N LEU A 816 -12.43 24.28 -10.95
CA LEU A 816 -11.88 23.47 -9.87
C LEU A 816 -12.52 22.09 -9.93
N ASP A 817 -11.77 21.05 -10.32
CA ASP A 817 -12.23 19.65 -10.27
C ASP A 817 -11.75 18.99 -8.98
N LEU A 818 -12.67 18.29 -8.32
CA LEU A 818 -12.46 17.60 -7.06
C LEU A 818 -12.85 16.14 -7.23
N SER A 819 -11.94 15.23 -6.91
CA SER A 819 -12.17 13.78 -6.95
C SER A 819 -11.79 13.17 -5.59
N GLY A 820 -12.80 12.72 -4.84
CA GLY A 820 -12.62 12.15 -3.49
C GLY A 820 -11.94 13.08 -2.48
N SER A 821 -12.02 14.39 -2.70
CA SER A 821 -11.35 15.45 -1.91
C SER A 821 -12.29 16.11 -0.89
N TYR A 822 -11.72 16.66 0.18
CA TYR A 822 -12.42 17.36 1.28
C TYR A 822 -12.00 18.84 1.31
N ILE A 823 -12.76 19.69 0.62
CA ILE A 823 -12.34 21.06 0.33
C ILE A 823 -13.32 22.10 0.89
N VAL A 824 -12.77 23.16 1.49
CA VAL A 824 -13.48 24.41 1.77
C VAL A 824 -13.06 25.44 0.72
N ALA A 825 -14.01 25.88 -0.10
CA ALA A 825 -13.79 26.91 -1.11
C ALA A 825 -14.49 28.20 -0.68
N SER A 826 -13.74 29.28 -0.42
CA SER A 826 -14.31 30.55 0.02
C SER A 826 -13.83 31.79 -0.71
N ASN A 827 -14.73 32.75 -0.92
CA ASN A 827 -14.44 34.06 -1.53
C ASN A 827 -13.77 33.97 -2.92
N ASN A 828 -14.03 32.91 -3.67
CA ASN A 828 -13.43 32.70 -5.00
C ASN A 828 -14.34 33.22 -6.13
N GLN A 829 -13.74 33.45 -7.31
CA GLN A 829 -14.43 33.87 -8.53
C GLN A 829 -14.21 32.86 -9.65
N PHE A 830 -15.30 32.38 -10.27
CA PHE A 830 -15.29 31.46 -11.41
C PHE A 830 -16.02 32.08 -12.59
N MET A 831 -15.30 32.31 -13.69
CA MET A 831 -15.80 33.11 -14.81
C MET A 831 -15.57 32.43 -16.15
N HIS A 832 -16.63 32.44 -16.98
CA HIS A 832 -16.60 32.12 -18.41
C HIS A 832 -16.32 30.64 -18.79
N PHE A 833 -16.45 29.70 -17.84
CA PHE A 833 -16.22 28.28 -18.10
C PHE A 833 -17.25 27.68 -19.06
N LYS A 834 -16.77 26.92 -20.05
CA LYS A 834 -17.61 26.24 -21.05
C LYS A 834 -18.12 24.88 -20.59
N ASP A 835 -17.45 24.22 -19.64
CA ASP A 835 -18.02 23.09 -18.92
C ASP A 835 -18.56 23.52 -17.54
N LYS A 836 -17.74 23.45 -16.47
CA LYS A 836 -18.19 23.80 -15.11
C LYS A 836 -17.23 24.77 -14.40
N GLY A 837 -17.78 25.67 -13.58
CA GLY A 837 -16.99 26.48 -12.65
C GLY A 837 -16.34 25.61 -11.57
N MET A 838 -17.10 24.70 -10.96
CA MET A 838 -16.58 23.63 -10.10
C MET A 838 -17.18 22.28 -10.48
N SER A 839 -16.39 21.22 -10.33
CA SER A 839 -16.81 19.84 -10.43
C SER A 839 -16.46 19.08 -9.15
N VAL A 840 -17.42 18.32 -8.61
CA VAL A 840 -17.30 17.65 -7.31
C VAL A 840 -17.68 16.18 -7.45
N GLY A 841 -16.70 15.29 -7.51
CA GLY A 841 -16.87 13.87 -7.84
C GLY A 841 -16.21 12.86 -6.89
N GLU A 842 -16.51 11.58 -7.16
CA GLU A 842 -15.90 10.41 -6.49
C GLU A 842 -15.93 10.46 -4.95
N GLU A 843 -17.10 10.66 -4.34
CA GLU A 843 -17.28 10.79 -2.88
C GLU A 843 -16.56 12.00 -2.26
N ALA A 844 -16.37 13.09 -3.02
CA ALA A 844 -15.84 14.34 -2.52
C ALA A 844 -16.81 15.08 -1.57
N PHE A 845 -16.25 15.95 -0.74
CA PHE A 845 -16.94 16.83 0.19
C PHE A 845 -16.50 18.28 -0.07
N LEU A 846 -17.46 19.13 -0.43
CA LEU A 846 -17.24 20.55 -0.67
C LEU A 846 -18.08 21.41 0.29
N LEU A 847 -17.45 22.37 0.95
CA LEU A 847 -18.14 23.53 1.50
C LEU A 847 -17.79 24.77 0.67
N ALA A 848 -18.75 25.28 -0.10
CA ALA A 848 -18.64 26.50 -0.87
C ALA A 848 -19.27 27.67 -0.11
N TYR A 849 -18.46 28.68 0.24
CA TYR A 849 -18.91 29.86 0.98
C TYR A 849 -18.51 31.18 0.30
N SER A 850 -19.47 32.09 0.08
CA SER A 850 -19.18 33.44 -0.44
C SER A 850 -18.46 33.46 -1.81
N ASN A 851 -18.65 32.44 -2.64
CA ASN A 851 -18.06 32.41 -3.99
C ASN A 851 -18.98 33.07 -5.02
N THR A 852 -18.40 33.54 -6.12
CA THR A 852 -19.13 34.12 -7.26
C THR A 852 -18.89 33.28 -8.51
N PHE A 853 -19.97 32.84 -9.16
CA PHE A 853 -19.97 32.09 -10.42
C PHE A 853 -20.65 32.93 -11.49
N THR A 854 -19.88 33.42 -12.48
CA THR A 854 -20.37 34.34 -13.51
C THR A 854 -20.22 33.78 -14.91
N GLU A 855 -21.31 33.78 -15.69
CA GLU A 855 -21.30 33.48 -17.13
C GLU A 855 -20.68 32.11 -17.49
N ASN A 856 -20.88 31.12 -16.62
CA ASN A 856 -20.46 29.73 -16.85
C ASN A 856 -21.57 28.92 -17.52
N ASN A 857 -21.22 27.87 -18.24
CA ASN A 857 -22.19 26.89 -18.72
C ASN A 857 -22.84 26.13 -17.54
N CYS A 858 -22.04 25.69 -16.57
CA CYS A 858 -22.53 25.21 -15.29
C CYS A 858 -21.75 25.88 -14.16
N GLY A 859 -22.43 26.42 -13.13
CA GLY A 859 -21.78 26.95 -11.94
C GLY A 859 -21.04 25.86 -11.19
N VAL A 860 -21.77 24.88 -10.64
CA VAL A 860 -21.20 23.72 -9.95
C VAL A 860 -21.90 22.42 -10.35
N ALA A 861 -21.11 21.40 -10.70
CA ALA A 861 -21.58 20.04 -10.89
C ALA A 861 -21.22 19.13 -9.70
N VAL A 862 -22.18 18.34 -9.21
CA VAL A 862 -21.99 17.42 -8.09
C VAL A 862 -22.33 15.99 -8.54
N LYS A 863 -21.33 15.12 -8.55
CA LYS A 863 -21.41 13.77 -9.11
C LYS A 863 -21.00 12.69 -8.12
N ASP A 864 -21.42 11.47 -8.37
CA ASP A 864 -20.77 10.27 -7.84
C ASP A 864 -20.69 10.18 -6.29
N LEU A 865 -21.84 10.28 -5.60
CA LEU A 865 -21.98 10.28 -4.12
C LEU A 865 -21.28 11.44 -3.39
N SER A 866 -20.90 12.48 -4.12
CA SER A 866 -20.29 13.65 -3.51
C SER A 866 -21.31 14.54 -2.81
N ASN A 867 -20.86 15.24 -1.77
CA ASN A 867 -21.66 16.15 -0.95
C ASN A 867 -21.16 17.58 -1.14
N ALA A 868 -22.03 18.50 -1.53
CA ALA A 868 -21.70 19.91 -1.67
C ALA A 868 -22.63 20.78 -0.84
N TYR A 869 -22.06 21.58 0.06
CA TYR A 869 -22.75 22.51 0.94
C TYR A 869 -22.51 23.93 0.46
N PHE A 870 -23.58 24.71 0.30
CA PHE A 870 -23.54 26.07 -0.22
C PHE A 870 -24.06 27.06 0.82
N PHE A 871 -23.26 28.10 1.07
CA PHE A 871 -23.62 29.21 1.94
C PHE A 871 -23.20 30.56 1.31
N ASP A 872 -24.13 31.51 1.20
CA ASP A 872 -23.89 32.87 0.66
C ASP A 872 -23.17 32.95 -0.70
N ASN A 873 -23.41 32.01 -1.61
CA ASN A 873 -22.79 32.05 -2.95
C ASN A 873 -23.66 32.85 -3.94
N SER A 874 -23.03 33.51 -4.91
CA SER A 874 -23.69 34.26 -5.97
C SER A 874 -23.51 33.56 -7.32
N PHE A 875 -24.63 33.31 -8.00
CA PHE A 875 -24.66 32.77 -9.35
C PHE A 875 -25.23 33.83 -10.30
N ILE A 876 -24.46 34.25 -11.30
CA ILE A 876 -24.77 35.40 -12.15
C ILE A 876 -24.66 34.98 -13.62
N ASN A 877 -25.78 35.01 -14.34
CA ASN A 877 -25.83 34.72 -15.79
C ASN A 877 -25.21 33.38 -16.22
N ASN A 878 -25.21 32.36 -15.35
CA ASN A 878 -24.83 31.00 -15.78
C ASN A 878 -25.96 30.38 -16.62
N THR A 879 -25.64 29.44 -17.52
CA THR A 879 -26.67 28.65 -18.21
C THR A 879 -27.39 27.72 -17.24
N LEU A 880 -26.68 27.18 -16.26
CA LEU A 880 -27.20 26.38 -15.16
C LEU A 880 -26.36 26.65 -13.90
N ASP A 881 -26.98 26.85 -12.74
CA ASP A 881 -26.23 27.11 -11.52
C ASP A 881 -25.70 25.83 -10.90
N ILE A 882 -26.57 24.81 -10.76
CA ILE A 882 -26.21 23.51 -10.19
C ILE A 882 -26.63 22.35 -11.10
N ASN A 883 -25.75 21.37 -11.28
CA ASN A 883 -26.10 20.09 -11.91
C ASN A 883 -25.69 18.93 -11.01
N ALA A 884 -26.61 18.04 -10.61
CA ALA A 884 -26.23 16.85 -9.86
C ALA A 884 -26.68 15.55 -10.55
N PHE A 885 -25.73 14.63 -10.73
CA PHE A 885 -25.95 13.41 -11.49
C PHE A 885 -24.94 12.30 -11.17
N GLN A 886 -25.26 11.05 -11.50
CA GLN A 886 -24.30 9.96 -11.48
C GLN A 886 -23.52 9.89 -12.81
N LYS A 887 -22.20 10.12 -12.78
CA LYS A 887 -21.31 9.91 -13.95
C LYS A 887 -20.84 8.47 -14.02
N LYS A 888 -20.42 7.90 -12.88
CA LYS A 888 -19.80 6.57 -12.77
C LYS A 888 -20.68 5.61 -11.97
N GLY A 889 -20.93 4.44 -12.56
CA GLY A 889 -21.80 3.41 -12.01
C GLY A 889 -21.36 2.84 -10.65
N ILE A 890 -20.06 2.95 -10.28
CA ILE A 890 -19.50 2.53 -8.99
C ILE A 890 -19.94 3.41 -7.82
N PHE A 891 -20.50 4.57 -8.11
CA PHE A 891 -21.03 5.50 -7.12
C PHE A 891 -22.57 5.61 -7.24
N GLY A 892 -23.11 6.79 -7.01
CA GLY A 892 -24.53 7.15 -6.97
C GLY A 892 -24.69 8.61 -7.39
N GLY A 893 -25.87 9.20 -7.18
CA GLY A 893 -26.09 10.62 -7.53
C GLY A 893 -25.35 11.58 -6.61
N GLY A 894 -25.29 12.85 -7.00
CA GLY A 894 -24.74 13.93 -6.17
C GLY A 894 -25.75 14.43 -5.12
N LEU A 895 -25.24 14.88 -3.98
CA LEU A 895 -26.02 15.42 -2.87
C LEU A 895 -25.67 16.90 -2.66
N VAL A 896 -26.68 17.76 -2.78
CA VAL A 896 -26.52 19.22 -2.72
C VAL A 896 -27.29 19.78 -1.54
N TYR A 897 -26.65 20.62 -0.74
CA TYR A 897 -27.23 21.22 0.47
C TYR A 897 -27.10 22.74 0.40
N PHE A 898 -28.23 23.44 0.36
CA PHE A 898 -28.28 24.89 0.51
C PHE A 898 -28.55 25.25 1.97
N LEU A 899 -27.57 25.88 2.61
CA LEU A 899 -27.67 26.31 4.00
C LEU A 899 -28.38 27.67 4.08
N ALA A 900 -29.30 27.85 5.04
CA ALA A 900 -30.07 29.08 5.16
C ALA A 900 -29.14 30.29 5.37
N SER A 901 -29.28 31.28 4.49
CA SER A 901 -28.72 32.62 4.63
C SER A 901 -29.84 33.63 4.91
N GLN A 902 -29.51 34.87 5.31
CA GLN A 902 -30.50 35.93 5.45
C GLN A 902 -31.11 36.43 4.11
N LYS A 903 -30.70 35.85 2.96
CA LYS A 903 -31.26 36.12 1.63
C LYS A 903 -32.03 34.91 1.10
N GLU A 904 -33.16 35.18 0.44
CA GLU A 904 -34.05 34.15 -0.13
C GLU A 904 -33.31 33.30 -1.18
N VAL A 905 -33.39 31.98 -1.02
CA VAL A 905 -32.82 30.93 -1.90
C VAL A 905 -33.66 30.76 -3.19
N SER A 906 -34.46 31.76 -3.57
CA SER A 906 -35.62 31.58 -4.45
C SER A 906 -35.35 31.55 -5.96
N ASP A 907 -34.11 31.74 -6.43
CA ASP A 907 -33.81 31.90 -7.87
C ASP A 907 -32.69 30.98 -8.42
N ILE A 908 -32.36 29.87 -7.74
CA ILE A 908 -31.30 28.94 -8.20
C ILE A 908 -31.79 28.02 -9.33
N GLN A 909 -31.09 28.01 -10.46
CA GLN A 909 -31.36 27.10 -11.58
C GLN A 909 -30.60 25.79 -11.40
N TYR A 910 -31.31 24.68 -11.24
CA TYR A 910 -30.67 23.37 -11.05
C TYR A 910 -31.26 22.24 -11.90
N SER A 911 -30.44 21.21 -12.17
CA SER A 911 -30.82 19.97 -12.86
C SER A 911 -30.36 18.76 -12.06
N LEU A 912 -31.20 17.71 -11.99
CA LEU A 912 -30.95 16.49 -11.22
C LEU A 912 -31.31 15.24 -12.04
N ASP A 913 -30.51 14.19 -11.91
CA ASP A 913 -30.93 12.83 -12.31
C ASP A 913 -31.79 12.15 -11.21
N GLU A 914 -32.27 10.93 -11.47
CA GLU A 914 -33.14 10.19 -10.53
C GLU A 914 -32.43 9.75 -9.23
N LYS A 915 -31.12 9.89 -9.14
CA LYS A 915 -30.31 9.43 -7.99
C LYS A 915 -29.78 10.58 -7.15
N SER A 916 -29.93 11.81 -7.64
CA SER A 916 -29.36 13.00 -7.04
C SER A 916 -30.42 13.79 -6.28
N HIS A 917 -30.01 14.50 -5.25
CA HIS A 917 -30.92 15.19 -4.33
C HIS A 917 -30.41 16.60 -4.01
N VAL A 918 -31.35 17.53 -3.88
CA VAL A 918 -31.12 18.89 -3.38
C VAL A 918 -31.92 19.08 -2.10
N PHE A 919 -31.25 19.57 -1.07
CA PHE A 919 -31.83 19.86 0.24
C PHE A 919 -31.70 21.36 0.53
N PHE A 920 -32.78 21.94 1.05
CA PHE A 920 -32.79 23.32 1.54
C PHE A 920 -32.91 23.29 3.06
N CYS A 921 -31.82 23.61 3.74
CA CYS A 921 -31.75 23.58 5.20
C CYS A 921 -32.38 24.85 5.77
N SER A 922 -33.25 24.72 6.78
CA SER A 922 -33.92 25.84 7.45
C SER A 922 -33.20 26.36 8.70
N GLN A 923 -32.19 25.64 9.19
CA GLN A 923 -31.33 26.11 10.28
C GLN A 923 -30.33 27.14 9.76
N GLU A 924 -30.22 28.27 10.47
CA GLU A 924 -29.18 29.26 10.22
C GLU A 924 -27.80 28.62 10.44
N PHE A 925 -26.98 28.63 9.40
CA PHE A 925 -25.58 28.27 9.48
C PHE A 925 -24.76 29.54 9.78
N ALA A 926 -24.09 29.58 10.92
CA ALA A 926 -23.26 30.71 11.36
C ALA A 926 -21.79 30.26 11.47
N PRO A 927 -21.00 30.34 10.38
CA PRO A 927 -19.61 29.89 10.39
C PRO A 927 -18.73 30.63 11.41
N ASP A 928 -19.06 31.88 11.78
CA ASP A 928 -18.35 32.64 12.82
C ASP A 928 -18.39 31.99 14.22
N SER A 929 -19.36 31.11 14.47
CA SER A 929 -19.47 30.36 15.74
C SER A 929 -18.49 29.19 15.84
N ILE A 930 -17.85 28.83 14.71
CA ILE A 930 -16.95 27.69 14.57
C ILE A 930 -15.50 28.07 14.95
N ASP A 931 -15.18 29.37 14.99
CA ASP A 931 -13.83 29.91 15.28
C ASP A 931 -13.54 30.15 16.78
N ALA A 932 -14.55 30.15 17.66
CA ALA A 932 -14.36 30.61 19.05
C ALA A 932 -13.91 29.53 20.07
N LYS A 933 -13.93 28.23 19.75
CA LYS A 933 -13.67 27.14 20.73
C LYS A 933 -12.56 26.17 20.38
N THR A 934 -12.19 26.02 19.12
CA THR A 934 -11.21 25.01 18.67
C THR A 934 -10.28 25.68 17.67
N LYS A 935 -9.10 26.12 18.12
CA LYS A 935 -8.10 26.83 17.30
C LYS A 935 -7.52 26.03 16.11
N GLU A 936 -8.08 24.86 15.81
CA GLU A 936 -7.82 24.06 14.61
C GLU A 936 -9.16 23.48 14.17
N LEU A 937 -9.74 24.05 13.12
CA LEU A 937 -10.84 23.43 12.41
C LEU A 937 -10.28 22.85 11.11
N THR A 938 -10.00 21.54 11.12
CA THR A 938 -9.67 20.84 9.88
C THR A 938 -10.95 20.65 9.08
N ALA A 939 -10.85 20.60 7.74
CA ALA A 939 -12.00 20.31 6.88
C ALA A 939 -12.68 18.99 7.31
N GLU A 940 -11.91 17.98 7.74
CA GLU A 940 -12.43 16.73 8.29
C GLU A 940 -13.32 16.90 9.53
N LEU A 941 -12.93 17.74 10.50
CA LEU A 941 -13.74 18.00 11.70
C LEU A 941 -15.03 18.73 11.33
N LEU A 942 -14.96 19.69 10.41
CA LEU A 942 -16.12 20.41 9.91
C LEU A 942 -17.09 19.48 9.17
N PHE A 943 -16.57 18.59 8.31
CA PHE A 943 -17.38 17.61 7.61
C PHE A 943 -17.91 16.51 8.54
N GLY A 944 -17.18 16.15 9.60
CA GLY A 944 -17.70 15.30 10.67
C GLY A 944 -18.94 15.92 11.32
N TRP A 945 -18.88 17.22 11.63
CA TRP A 945 -20.03 17.96 12.16
C TRP A 945 -21.16 18.15 11.14
N LEU A 946 -20.87 18.45 9.88
CA LEU A 946 -21.88 18.55 8.81
C LEU A 946 -22.55 17.19 8.54
N LYS A 947 -21.84 16.07 8.70
CA LYS A 947 -22.42 14.72 8.66
C LYS A 947 -23.32 14.43 9.86
N GLU A 948 -23.00 14.95 11.04
CA GLU A 948 -23.89 14.86 12.21
C GLU A 948 -25.16 15.71 12.05
N LEU A 949 -25.08 16.79 11.26
CA LEU A 949 -26.24 17.58 10.82
C LEU A 949 -27.06 16.90 9.71
N ASP A 950 -26.56 15.82 9.12
CA ASP A 950 -27.28 15.02 8.12
C ASP A 950 -28.40 14.25 8.84
N PHE A 951 -29.50 14.97 9.07
CA PHE A 951 -30.77 14.48 9.57
C PHE A 951 -31.28 13.40 8.60
N TYR A 952 -31.05 12.12 8.91
CA TYR A 952 -32.01 11.08 8.56
C TYR A 952 -33.27 11.27 9.42
N GLN A 953 -34.08 12.28 9.08
CA GLN A 953 -35.52 12.33 9.36
C GLN A 953 -36.29 12.88 8.17
#